data_AF-A0A0G4EAC8-F1
#
_entry.id   AF-A0A0G4EAC8-F1
#
_cell.length_a   1.000
_cell.length_b   1.000
_cell.length_c   1.000
_cell.angle_alpha   90.00
_cell.angle_beta   90.00
_cell.angle_gamma   90.00
#
_symmetry.space_group_name_H-M   'P 1'
#
loop_
_entity.id
_entity.type
_entity.pdbx_description
1 polymer ?
#
loop_
_entity_poly.entity_id
_entity_poly.type
_entity_poly.pdbx_seq_one_letter_code
_entity_poly.pdbx_strand_id
1 'polypeptide(L)'
;MQRLSFLFLACVAARAAGGRFGCYQYVHPRPGSDMVSAVTTIAVRQGHRLLPETIENKLWIKGEQTGELSGWHHIANDGKTLIVNIPQPFAPGERVFLKIIPGIATLDGSVCEEALEYNFKVSWKPVREYRSAWALGSATDPTLFNPWTVPQARESVQPSDPKFHNGGGKAGPPAAPGIGGRQLEANATAEMSPEERRRMQQKAAKESWERFVDAVNRHGMPPGDRAAYEKHREVMKTAFKQYVRPKAAQRGKGKGHTIKASAQEANTGDGDGQEGEEVNLRASSMWTAPYKDWKTIPGDLPLIDVKHGPAQGLSKGFIFSSNMRYPEDQWGAYLIISDDVGQPVWFKRVWDDGYIWSLIDLKVQRNGNFTYHDTNASTYVEMGHDYEICKRYFPGHGYFANAHDFQVNEKGHSLMIVYQTEGMDVKAMGIPEGQEDAQVIGGIIQEIDTSGNVIFEWRMWDHLPEAMHKTVGLGQKSSKVADPIHINAIDWTTDGHITASLRHFDQVIKINRLTGDIIWRLGGPGNEFTWVDEDRPFSHQHDVRLHEDSHLTVYSNDNLHDWPPPRYSRAVEYWLDEPDRLIKKVREYRSPENYYGMATGSMQRFTNGNLGICWGGVGRPEKLPFYTEVSPTGERLLELEFTAQENSYRALRYDWWGIPKADPWLILDRESNPPQLHMSWNGATVVAKWKIWHGHFREANQFADVIVKRSFEEIYPLHKGVAQERCHYFQVEAMSWGGKPLRRSNPVFSGWGNESDCPEK
;
A
#
# COMPACT_ATOMS: atom_id res chain seq x y z
N MET A 1 5.14 -63.38 -8.13
CA MET A 1 4.90 -62.61 -6.88
C MET A 1 5.25 -61.13 -7.08
N GLN A 2 4.58 -60.45 -8.01
CA GLN A 2 4.71 -59.00 -8.25
C GLN A 2 3.54 -58.63 -9.16
N ARG A 3 2.38 -58.29 -8.56
CA ARG A 3 1.22 -57.62 -9.21
C ARG A 3 0.02 -57.37 -8.29
N LEU A 4 0.20 -57.40 -6.96
CA LEU A 4 -0.90 -57.21 -5.99
C LEU A 4 -0.66 -56.09 -4.96
N SER A 5 0.42 -55.31 -5.07
CA SER A 5 0.76 -54.29 -4.06
C SER A 5 0.48 -52.84 -4.47
N PHE A 6 -0.03 -52.59 -5.69
CA PHE A 6 -0.32 -51.23 -6.18
C PHE A 6 -1.79 -50.79 -6.02
N LEU A 7 -2.71 -51.70 -5.69
CA LEU A 7 -4.12 -51.32 -5.42
C LEU A 7 -4.41 -50.99 -3.94
N PHE A 8 -3.50 -51.30 -3.02
CA PHE A 8 -3.73 -51.06 -1.59
C PHE A 8 -3.21 -49.70 -1.06
N LEU A 9 -2.35 -48.98 -1.80
CA LEU A 9 -1.93 -47.62 -1.42
C LEU A 9 -2.83 -46.52 -1.98
N ALA A 10 -3.51 -46.73 -3.11
CA ALA A 10 -4.45 -45.74 -3.68
C ALA A 10 -5.77 -45.67 -2.90
N CYS A 11 -6.21 -46.78 -2.29
CA CYS A 11 -7.43 -46.81 -1.47
C CYS A 11 -7.25 -46.34 -0.01
N VAL A 12 -6.01 -46.11 0.44
CA VAL A 12 -5.74 -45.55 1.78
C VAL A 12 -5.51 -44.03 1.71
N ALA A 13 -5.07 -43.48 0.58
CA ALA A 13 -5.02 -42.03 0.36
C ALA A 13 -6.41 -41.40 0.11
N ALA A 14 -7.35 -42.14 -0.48
CA ALA A 14 -8.72 -41.64 -0.71
C ALA A 14 -9.62 -41.68 0.56
N ARG A 15 -9.23 -42.44 1.59
CA ARG A 15 -9.98 -42.52 2.87
C ARG A 15 -9.50 -41.55 3.95
N ALA A 16 -8.41 -40.82 3.70
CA ALA A 16 -7.96 -39.70 4.53
C ALA A 16 -8.54 -38.34 4.07
N ALA A 17 -9.37 -38.33 3.01
CA ALA A 17 -9.92 -37.12 2.38
C ALA A 17 -11.30 -36.70 2.93
N GLY A 18 -11.73 -37.25 4.07
CA GLY A 18 -12.82 -36.67 4.84
C GLY A 18 -12.29 -35.51 5.66
N GLY A 19 -12.14 -34.34 5.05
CA GLY A 19 -11.82 -33.11 5.77
C GLY A 19 -12.93 -32.77 6.77
N ARG A 20 -12.70 -31.74 7.60
CA ARG A 20 -13.69 -31.19 8.55
C ARG A 20 -15.08 -30.92 7.94
N PHE A 21 -15.17 -30.80 6.61
CA PHE A 21 -16.38 -30.53 5.85
C PHE A 21 -16.68 -31.60 4.79
N GLY A 22 -16.34 -32.86 5.07
CA GLY A 22 -16.48 -33.96 4.10
C GLY A 22 -15.48 -33.80 2.95
N CYS A 23 -15.98 -33.84 1.71
CA CYS A 23 -15.17 -33.65 0.49
C CYS A 23 -14.70 -32.21 0.25
N TYR A 24 -15.19 -31.23 1.03
CA TYR A 24 -14.87 -29.81 0.83
C TYR A 24 -13.67 -29.38 1.69
N GLN A 25 -12.75 -28.63 1.07
CA GLN A 25 -11.60 -28.02 1.74
C GLN A 25 -12.00 -26.75 2.50
N TYR A 26 -12.91 -25.95 1.93
CA TYR A 26 -13.40 -24.69 2.50
C TYR A 26 -14.92 -24.60 2.39
N VAL A 27 -15.54 -24.06 3.44
CA VAL A 27 -16.97 -23.82 3.53
C VAL A 27 -17.21 -22.51 4.28
N HIS A 28 -18.06 -21.66 3.72
CA HIS A 28 -18.48 -20.37 4.27
C HIS A 28 -20.01 -20.21 4.24
N PRO A 29 -20.65 -19.72 5.32
CA PRO A 29 -20.11 -19.61 6.66
C PRO A 29 -19.67 -20.97 7.22
N ARG A 30 -18.80 -20.96 8.23
CA ARG A 30 -18.32 -22.21 8.84
C ARG A 30 -19.45 -22.90 9.61
N PRO A 31 -19.51 -24.24 9.65
CA PRO A 31 -20.43 -24.97 10.52
C PRO A 31 -20.37 -24.51 11.97
N GLY A 32 -21.52 -24.13 12.51
CA GLY A 32 -21.66 -23.64 13.90
C GLY A 32 -21.26 -22.19 14.12
N SER A 33 -20.86 -21.45 13.08
CA SER A 33 -20.55 -20.03 13.18
C SER A 33 -21.68 -19.22 13.80
N ASP A 34 -21.33 -18.23 14.62
CA ASP A 34 -22.25 -17.22 15.14
C ASP A 34 -21.87 -15.82 14.60
N MET A 35 -22.75 -14.84 14.75
CA MET A 35 -22.58 -13.44 14.34
C MET A 35 -22.31 -13.24 12.85
N VAL A 36 -22.77 -14.16 12.01
CA VAL A 36 -22.58 -14.09 10.56
C VAL A 36 -23.35 -12.90 9.99
N SER A 37 -22.79 -12.22 8.99
CA SER A 37 -23.50 -11.13 8.31
C SER A 37 -24.86 -11.58 7.78
N ALA A 38 -25.90 -10.76 7.99
CA ALA A 38 -27.23 -10.99 7.44
C ALA A 38 -27.25 -10.98 5.90
N VAL A 39 -26.25 -10.39 5.25
CA VAL A 39 -26.12 -10.34 3.78
C VAL A 39 -24.93 -11.17 3.28
N THR A 40 -24.59 -12.24 4.00
CA THR A 40 -23.53 -13.18 3.59
C THR A 40 -23.90 -13.94 2.32
N THR A 41 -22.89 -14.34 1.55
CA THR A 41 -23.03 -15.42 0.57
C THR A 41 -22.75 -16.77 1.24
N ILE A 42 -23.09 -17.86 0.55
CA ILE A 42 -22.60 -19.20 0.87
C ILE A 42 -21.49 -19.55 -0.11
N ALA A 43 -20.38 -20.11 0.36
CA ALA A 43 -19.30 -20.55 -0.52
C ALA A 43 -18.80 -21.94 -0.15
N VAL A 44 -18.51 -22.78 -1.15
CA VAL A 44 -17.82 -24.06 -0.95
C VAL A 44 -16.74 -24.30 -1.98
N ARG A 45 -15.62 -24.88 -1.52
CA ARG A 45 -14.48 -25.24 -2.37
C ARG A 45 -14.10 -26.69 -2.13
N GLN A 46 -14.18 -27.51 -3.17
CA GLN A 46 -13.76 -28.92 -3.12
C GLN A 46 -12.24 -29.06 -3.24
N GLY A 47 -11.57 -28.14 -3.92
CA GLY A 47 -10.10 -28.07 -4.06
C GLY A 47 -9.59 -28.17 -5.51
N HIS A 48 -10.38 -28.81 -6.36
CA HIS A 48 -10.18 -28.92 -7.81
C HIS A 48 -11.21 -28.08 -8.56
N ARG A 49 -10.99 -27.88 -9.87
CA ARG A 49 -11.91 -27.08 -10.67
C ARG A 49 -13.26 -27.78 -10.77
N LEU A 50 -14.34 -27.08 -10.46
CA LEU A 50 -15.69 -27.62 -10.46
C LEU A 50 -16.20 -27.84 -11.90
N LEU A 51 -17.04 -28.85 -12.06
CA LEU A 51 -17.73 -29.18 -13.30
C LEU A 51 -19.12 -28.48 -13.29
N PRO A 52 -19.32 -27.39 -14.06
CA PRO A 52 -20.49 -26.52 -13.93
C PRO A 52 -21.85 -27.23 -14.03
N GLU A 53 -21.97 -28.22 -14.92
CA GLU A 53 -23.19 -28.99 -15.17
C GLU A 53 -23.65 -29.84 -13.97
N THR A 54 -22.83 -29.96 -12.92
CA THR A 54 -23.15 -30.77 -11.74
C THR A 54 -23.65 -29.97 -10.54
N ILE A 55 -23.74 -28.64 -10.66
CA ILE A 55 -23.98 -27.71 -9.53
C ILE A 55 -25.46 -27.38 -9.34
N GLU A 56 -26.28 -27.54 -10.39
CA GLU A 56 -27.68 -27.15 -10.34
C GLU A 56 -28.47 -27.92 -9.27
N ASN A 57 -29.30 -27.19 -8.51
CA ASN A 57 -30.13 -27.73 -7.42
C ASN A 57 -29.34 -28.51 -6.34
N LYS A 58 -28.07 -28.14 -6.11
CA LYS A 58 -27.22 -28.78 -5.09
C LYS A 58 -27.21 -28.10 -3.74
N LEU A 59 -27.86 -26.95 -3.57
CA LEU A 59 -27.90 -26.25 -2.30
C LEU A 59 -29.34 -26.04 -1.83
N TRP A 60 -29.61 -26.43 -0.59
CA TRP A 60 -30.85 -26.14 0.12
C TRP A 60 -30.55 -25.26 1.33
N ILE A 61 -31.32 -24.20 1.51
CA ILE A 61 -31.11 -23.16 2.51
C ILE A 61 -32.44 -22.83 3.18
N LYS A 62 -32.46 -22.82 4.50
CA LYS A 62 -33.65 -22.41 5.27
C LYS A 62 -33.27 -21.63 6.52
N GLY A 63 -33.74 -20.39 6.63
CA GLY A 63 -33.74 -19.64 7.88
C GLY A 63 -34.91 -20.02 8.78
N GLU A 64 -34.72 -19.96 10.09
CA GLU A 64 -35.80 -20.16 11.07
C GLU A 64 -36.94 -19.15 10.90
N GLN A 65 -36.61 -17.91 10.52
CA GLN A 65 -37.57 -16.82 10.35
C GLN A 65 -37.78 -16.49 8.88
N THR A 66 -36.71 -16.48 8.08
CA THR A 66 -36.79 -16.15 6.65
C THR A 66 -37.37 -17.29 5.79
N GLY A 67 -37.47 -18.50 6.34
CA GLY A 67 -38.01 -19.65 5.63
C GLY A 67 -37.04 -20.21 4.60
N GLU A 68 -37.57 -20.98 3.65
CA GLU A 68 -36.77 -21.61 2.59
C GLU A 68 -36.38 -20.57 1.53
N LEU A 69 -35.09 -20.56 1.15
CA LEU A 69 -34.52 -19.56 0.26
C LEU A 69 -33.98 -20.22 -1.00
N SER A 70 -34.26 -19.59 -2.14
CA SER A 70 -33.64 -19.93 -3.42
C SER A 70 -32.61 -18.86 -3.78
N GLY A 71 -31.34 -19.25 -3.80
CA GLY A 71 -30.23 -18.42 -4.26
C GLY A 71 -29.86 -18.72 -5.72
N TRP A 72 -29.14 -17.81 -6.34
CA TRP A 72 -28.46 -18.07 -7.61
C TRP A 72 -26.98 -18.34 -7.36
N HIS A 73 -26.36 -19.15 -8.21
CA HIS A 73 -25.01 -19.64 -7.99
C HIS A 73 -24.12 -19.43 -9.20
N HIS A 74 -22.81 -19.35 -8.96
CA HIS A 74 -21.79 -19.31 -9.98
C HIS A 74 -20.46 -19.83 -9.44
N ILE A 75 -19.55 -20.18 -10.34
CA ILE A 75 -18.17 -20.55 -9.97
C ILE A 75 -17.32 -19.28 -9.99
N ALA A 76 -16.57 -19.02 -8.93
CA ALA A 76 -15.65 -17.90 -8.81
C ALA A 76 -14.47 -18.00 -9.80
N ASN A 77 -13.66 -16.94 -9.91
CA ASN A 77 -12.59 -16.86 -10.92
C ASN A 77 -11.47 -17.89 -10.74
N ASP A 78 -11.35 -18.50 -9.55
CA ASP A 78 -10.43 -19.61 -9.31
C ASP A 78 -10.86 -20.91 -10.01
N GLY A 79 -12.11 -20.99 -10.47
CA GLY A 79 -12.73 -22.18 -11.07
C GLY A 79 -13.05 -23.28 -10.06
N LYS A 80 -12.80 -23.07 -8.77
CA LYS A 80 -12.84 -24.08 -7.70
C LYS A 80 -13.89 -23.80 -6.63
N THR A 81 -14.29 -22.54 -6.49
CA THR A 81 -15.20 -22.10 -5.44
C THR A 81 -16.58 -21.86 -6.02
N LEU A 82 -17.56 -22.60 -5.55
CA LEU A 82 -18.97 -22.33 -5.80
C LEU A 82 -19.42 -21.22 -4.84
N ILE A 83 -19.97 -20.15 -5.39
CA ILE A 83 -20.61 -19.06 -4.64
C ILE A 83 -22.11 -19.15 -4.86
N VAL A 84 -22.88 -19.04 -3.77
CA VAL A 84 -24.34 -18.89 -3.81
C VAL A 84 -24.74 -17.57 -3.17
N ASN A 85 -25.38 -16.75 -3.98
CA ASN A 85 -25.88 -15.44 -3.59
C ASN A 85 -27.32 -15.57 -3.12
N ILE A 86 -27.60 -14.98 -1.97
CA ILE A 86 -28.93 -14.97 -1.37
C ILE A 86 -29.60 -13.65 -1.79
N PRO A 87 -30.78 -13.69 -2.44
CA PRO A 87 -31.40 -12.50 -2.99
C PRO A 87 -31.97 -11.56 -1.93
N GLN A 88 -32.15 -12.04 -0.69
CA GLN A 88 -32.65 -11.26 0.43
C GLN A 88 -31.77 -11.47 1.68
N PRO A 89 -31.67 -10.47 2.57
CA PRO A 89 -30.97 -10.62 3.84
C PRO A 89 -31.64 -11.67 4.73
N PHE A 90 -30.84 -12.39 5.51
CA PHE A 90 -31.31 -13.18 6.64
C PHE A 90 -31.86 -12.28 7.76
N ALA A 91 -32.80 -12.79 8.55
CA ALA A 91 -33.33 -12.10 9.71
C ALA A 91 -32.26 -12.03 10.83
N PRO A 92 -32.07 -10.86 11.47
CA PRO A 92 -31.12 -10.74 12.56
C PRO A 92 -31.36 -11.76 13.67
N GLY A 93 -30.28 -12.42 14.12
CA GLY A 93 -30.31 -13.42 15.18
C GLY A 93 -30.84 -14.81 14.78
N GLU A 94 -31.33 -14.99 13.55
CA GLU A 94 -31.89 -16.28 13.13
C GLU A 94 -30.81 -17.36 12.94
N ARG A 95 -31.20 -18.61 13.17
CA ARG A 95 -30.39 -19.75 12.71
C ARG A 95 -30.75 -20.07 11.27
N VAL A 96 -29.73 -20.36 10.47
CA VAL A 96 -29.86 -20.76 9.07
C VAL A 96 -29.32 -22.17 8.91
N PHE A 97 -30.16 -23.05 8.37
CA PHE A 97 -29.82 -24.43 8.05
C PHE A 97 -29.42 -24.54 6.58
N LEU A 98 -28.33 -25.26 6.33
CA LEU A 98 -27.76 -25.49 5.01
C LEU A 98 -27.61 -26.98 4.77
N LYS A 99 -27.93 -27.39 3.55
CA LYS A 99 -27.64 -28.74 3.04
C LYS A 99 -27.07 -28.64 1.63
N ILE A 100 -25.86 -29.16 1.48
CA ILE A 100 -25.24 -29.38 0.17
C ILE A 100 -25.53 -30.82 -0.23
N ILE A 101 -26.27 -30.98 -1.32
CA ILE A 101 -26.73 -32.26 -1.83
C ILE A 101 -25.56 -32.93 -2.60
N PRO A 102 -25.38 -34.26 -2.47
CA PRO A 102 -24.37 -35.00 -3.19
C PRO A 102 -24.37 -34.78 -4.71
N GLY A 103 -23.20 -34.99 -5.32
CA GLY A 103 -23.03 -35.07 -6.77
C GLY A 103 -22.39 -33.83 -7.40
N ILE A 104 -21.89 -32.87 -6.62
CA ILE A 104 -20.98 -31.85 -7.17
C ILE A 104 -19.69 -32.55 -7.58
N ALA A 105 -19.29 -32.39 -8.84
CA ALA A 105 -18.10 -33.02 -9.41
C ALA A 105 -17.05 -31.98 -9.82
N THR A 106 -15.83 -32.45 -9.99
CA THR A 106 -14.70 -31.69 -10.51
C THR A 106 -14.29 -32.17 -11.90
N LEU A 107 -13.58 -31.33 -12.65
CA LEU A 107 -13.09 -31.63 -13.99
C LEU A 107 -12.12 -32.82 -14.05
N ASP A 108 -11.54 -33.23 -12.91
CA ASP A 108 -10.68 -34.41 -12.81
C ASP A 108 -11.43 -35.70 -12.41
N GLY A 109 -12.76 -35.64 -12.32
CA GLY A 109 -13.63 -36.79 -12.07
C GLY A 109 -13.90 -37.08 -10.59
N SER A 110 -13.41 -36.26 -9.66
CA SER A 110 -13.77 -36.40 -8.24
C SER A 110 -15.21 -35.95 -8.00
N VAL A 111 -15.97 -36.69 -7.18
CA VAL A 111 -17.38 -36.39 -6.87
C VAL A 111 -17.58 -36.36 -5.36
N CYS A 112 -18.31 -35.36 -4.88
CA CYS A 112 -18.79 -35.31 -3.50
C CYS A 112 -20.00 -36.24 -3.32
N GLU A 113 -19.78 -37.43 -2.77
CA GLU A 113 -20.83 -38.47 -2.63
C GLU A 113 -21.69 -38.30 -1.36
N GLU A 114 -21.20 -37.55 -0.37
CA GLU A 114 -21.90 -37.33 0.89
C GLU A 114 -22.52 -35.93 0.96
N ALA A 115 -23.68 -35.83 1.63
CA ALA A 115 -24.31 -34.55 1.87
C ALA A 115 -23.57 -33.81 2.98
N LEU A 116 -23.38 -32.50 2.83
CA LEU A 116 -22.89 -31.65 3.92
C LEU A 116 -24.06 -30.87 4.51
N GLU A 117 -24.45 -31.21 5.74
CA GLU A 117 -25.53 -30.55 6.48
C GLU A 117 -24.98 -29.82 7.70
N TYR A 118 -25.32 -28.55 7.84
CA TYR A 118 -24.90 -27.74 8.99
C TYR A 118 -25.81 -26.53 9.17
N ASN A 119 -25.54 -25.75 10.22
CA ASN A 119 -26.19 -24.47 10.44
C ASN A 119 -25.19 -23.42 10.92
N PHE A 120 -25.58 -22.17 10.81
CA PHE A 120 -24.91 -21.02 11.42
C PHE A 120 -25.95 -20.07 11.98
N LYS A 121 -25.51 -19.10 12.77
CA LYS A 121 -26.36 -18.07 13.38
C LYS A 121 -25.96 -16.69 12.88
N VAL A 122 -26.97 -15.94 12.48
CA VAL A 122 -26.86 -14.58 11.95
C VAL A 122 -26.66 -13.61 13.11
N SER A 123 -25.85 -12.58 12.88
CA SER A 123 -25.69 -11.46 13.81
C SER A 123 -27.04 -10.82 14.16
N TRP A 124 -27.16 -10.33 15.39
CA TRP A 124 -28.32 -9.54 15.82
C TRP A 124 -28.32 -8.12 15.26
N LYS A 125 -27.27 -7.73 14.54
CA LYS A 125 -27.12 -6.42 13.93
C LYS A 125 -28.25 -6.16 12.94
N PRO A 126 -28.94 -5.01 13.02
CA PRO A 126 -29.97 -4.64 12.06
C PRO A 126 -29.44 -4.61 10.63
N VAL A 127 -30.21 -5.15 9.68
CA VAL A 127 -29.85 -5.21 8.24
C VAL A 127 -29.44 -3.84 7.68
N ARG A 128 -30.06 -2.75 8.16
CA ARG A 128 -29.78 -1.37 7.74
C ARG A 128 -28.38 -0.86 8.09
N GLU A 129 -27.64 -1.56 8.95
CA GLU A 129 -26.28 -1.17 9.34
C GLU A 129 -25.21 -1.85 8.48
N TYR A 130 -25.60 -2.76 7.59
CA TYR A 130 -24.70 -3.31 6.58
C TYR A 130 -24.67 -2.41 5.35
N ARG A 131 -23.51 -2.34 4.70
CA ARG A 131 -23.34 -1.71 3.38
C ARG A 131 -24.01 -2.57 2.31
N SER A 132 -25.33 -2.46 2.20
CA SER A 132 -26.12 -3.21 1.22
C SER A 132 -27.13 -2.30 0.53
N ALA A 133 -27.55 -2.69 -0.69
CA ALA A 133 -28.61 -1.98 -1.41
C ALA A 133 -29.92 -1.90 -0.59
N TRP A 134 -30.15 -2.88 0.30
CA TRP A 134 -31.29 -2.97 1.21
C TRP A 134 -31.24 -1.95 2.36
N ALA A 135 -30.05 -1.53 2.77
CA ALA A 135 -29.84 -0.57 3.86
C ALA A 135 -29.94 0.90 3.43
N LEU A 136 -29.67 1.19 2.15
CA LEU A 136 -29.47 2.56 1.66
C LEU A 136 -30.69 3.18 0.95
N GLY A 137 -31.86 2.52 1.00
CA GLY A 137 -33.14 3.11 0.62
C GLY A 137 -33.14 3.94 -0.66
N SER A 138 -32.83 3.35 -1.83
CA SER A 138 -33.05 3.93 -3.18
C SER A 138 -32.52 5.35 -3.51
N ALA A 139 -31.78 6.02 -2.62
CA ALA A 139 -31.45 7.45 -2.77
C ALA A 139 -29.96 7.76 -2.99
N THR A 140 -29.14 6.80 -3.41
CA THR A 140 -27.76 7.07 -3.82
C THR A 140 -27.44 6.42 -5.17
N ASP A 141 -26.72 7.18 -5.99
CA ASP A 141 -26.41 6.96 -7.41
C ASP A 141 -26.15 5.47 -7.76
N PRO A 142 -26.93 4.85 -8.66
CA PRO A 142 -26.75 3.46 -9.07
C PRO A 142 -25.39 3.16 -9.73
N THR A 143 -24.58 4.17 -10.06
CA THR A 143 -23.20 4.00 -10.53
C THR A 143 -22.21 3.64 -9.40
N LEU A 144 -22.60 3.73 -8.13
CA LEU A 144 -21.79 3.33 -6.97
C LEU A 144 -21.90 1.83 -6.62
N PHE A 145 -22.82 1.09 -7.25
CA PHE A 145 -23.20 -0.25 -6.78
C PHE A 145 -23.35 -1.33 -7.86
N ASN A 146 -22.89 -1.08 -9.09
CA ASN A 146 -22.84 -2.15 -10.07
C ASN A 146 -21.39 -2.64 -10.27
N PRO A 147 -21.03 -3.85 -9.78
CA PRO A 147 -19.72 -4.45 -10.05
C PRO A 147 -19.49 -4.78 -11.53
N TRP A 148 -20.48 -4.58 -12.42
CA TRP A 148 -20.42 -4.90 -13.84
C TRP A 148 -20.61 -3.70 -14.80
N THR A 149 -20.59 -2.46 -14.30
CA THR A 149 -20.47 -1.28 -15.19
C THR A 149 -19.16 -0.58 -14.93
N VAL A 150 -18.27 -0.65 -15.91
CA VAL A 150 -17.24 0.40 -16.12
C VAL A 150 -18.00 1.73 -16.20
N PRO A 151 -17.73 2.71 -15.32
CA PRO A 151 -18.27 4.05 -15.55
C PRO A 151 -17.62 4.58 -16.83
N GLN A 152 -18.40 4.73 -17.89
CA GLN A 152 -18.04 5.70 -18.92
C GLN A 152 -17.88 7.05 -18.22
N ALA A 153 -16.75 7.72 -18.49
CA ALA A 153 -16.43 9.03 -17.97
C ALA A 153 -17.69 9.93 -18.04
N ARG A 154 -18.14 10.46 -16.89
CA ARG A 154 -19.10 11.56 -16.92
C ARG A 154 -18.38 12.73 -17.56
N GLU A 155 -18.80 13.02 -18.78
CA GLU A 155 -18.34 14.13 -19.60
C GLU A 155 -18.51 15.44 -18.85
N SER A 156 -17.49 16.27 -19.01
CA SER A 156 -17.48 17.70 -18.78
C SER A 156 -18.78 18.36 -19.22
N VAL A 157 -19.29 19.28 -18.40
CA VAL A 157 -20.21 20.33 -18.81
C VAL A 157 -19.62 21.05 -20.02
N GLN A 158 -20.22 20.87 -21.19
CA GLN A 158 -20.00 21.72 -22.37
C GLN A 158 -21.19 22.64 -22.59
N PRO A 159 -20.98 23.89 -23.03
CA PRO A 159 -21.94 24.61 -23.84
C PRO A 159 -21.61 24.47 -25.34
N SER A 160 -22.61 23.95 -26.06
CA SER A 160 -22.99 24.18 -27.47
C SER A 160 -22.04 23.76 -28.60
N ASP A 161 -22.43 22.62 -29.19
CA ASP A 161 -22.22 22.14 -30.56
C ASP A 161 -22.60 23.17 -31.66
N PRO A 162 -22.05 23.10 -32.89
CA PRO A 162 -22.72 22.24 -33.87
C PRO A 162 -21.83 21.49 -34.89
N LYS A 163 -22.09 20.16 -34.94
CA LYS A 163 -22.38 19.31 -36.13
C LYS A 163 -21.26 19.03 -37.15
N PHE A 164 -20.99 17.74 -37.42
CA PHE A 164 -21.15 17.10 -38.75
C PHE A 164 -21.08 15.55 -38.66
N HIS A 165 -21.70 14.89 -39.66
CA HIS A 165 -22.18 13.50 -39.73
C HIS A 165 -21.21 12.43 -40.30
N ASN A 166 -21.41 11.20 -39.81
CA ASN A 166 -21.51 9.86 -40.47
C ASN A 166 -20.35 9.09 -41.12
N GLY A 167 -20.35 7.77 -40.78
CA GLY A 167 -19.98 6.59 -41.60
C GLY A 167 -18.75 5.85 -41.07
N GLY A 168 -18.74 4.58 -40.65
CA GLY A 168 -19.56 3.40 -40.93
C GLY A 168 -18.68 2.31 -41.58
N GLY A 169 -18.52 1.12 -40.98
CA GLY A 169 -17.99 -0.06 -41.70
C GLY A 169 -17.13 -1.05 -40.90
N LYS A 170 -17.63 -2.28 -40.79
CA LYS A 170 -17.04 -3.50 -40.19
C LYS A 170 -15.94 -4.14 -41.06
N ALA A 171 -15.03 -4.91 -40.46
CA ALA A 171 -14.66 -6.29 -40.87
C ALA A 171 -13.48 -6.86 -40.04
N GLY A 172 -13.65 -8.05 -39.44
CA GLY A 172 -12.55 -9.01 -39.18
C GLY A 172 -12.24 -9.81 -40.47
N PRO A 173 -11.18 -10.63 -40.55
CA PRO A 173 -11.16 -12.00 -39.98
C PRO A 173 -9.69 -12.50 -39.67
N PRO A 174 -9.30 -13.81 -39.74
CA PRO A 174 -9.47 -14.91 -38.78
C PRO A 174 -8.13 -15.61 -38.39
N ALA A 175 -8.22 -16.84 -37.88
CA ALA A 175 -7.30 -17.57 -36.99
C ALA A 175 -6.32 -18.61 -37.60
N ALA A 176 -5.42 -19.09 -36.70
CA ALA A 176 -4.73 -20.42 -36.60
C ALA A 176 -3.58 -20.75 -37.58
N PRO A 177 -2.65 -21.72 -37.31
CA PRO A 177 -2.61 -22.85 -36.36
C PRO A 177 -1.28 -22.93 -35.54
N GLY A 178 -0.90 -23.89 -34.67
CA GLY A 178 -1.37 -25.19 -34.21
C GLY A 178 -0.17 -26.11 -33.86
N ILE A 179 -0.18 -26.65 -32.62
CA ILE A 179 0.25 -28.02 -32.20
C ILE A 179 1.75 -28.44 -32.30
N GLY A 180 2.27 -28.95 -31.17
CA GLY A 180 3.39 -29.89 -31.11
C GLY A 180 3.88 -30.14 -29.68
N GLY A 181 3.52 -31.28 -29.06
CA GLY A 181 3.77 -31.58 -27.65
C GLY A 181 4.73 -32.74 -27.37
N ARG A 182 4.88 -33.02 -26.05
CA ARG A 182 5.52 -34.17 -25.36
C ARG A 182 7.07 -34.20 -25.43
N GLN A 183 7.82 -34.60 -24.40
CA GLN A 183 7.57 -35.30 -23.14
C GLN A 183 8.81 -35.16 -22.22
N LEU A 184 8.57 -35.16 -20.89
CA LEU A 184 9.38 -35.77 -19.80
C LEU A 184 10.92 -35.56 -19.76
N GLU A 185 11.41 -34.93 -18.69
CA GLU A 185 12.14 -35.61 -17.60
C GLU A 185 12.60 -34.59 -16.54
N ALA A 186 12.12 -34.80 -15.31
CA ALA A 186 12.66 -34.20 -14.10
C ALA A 186 13.59 -35.25 -13.45
N ASN A 187 14.88 -34.91 -13.33
CA ASN A 187 15.84 -35.32 -12.29
C ASN A 187 17.26 -35.38 -12.87
N ALA A 188 17.98 -34.25 -12.82
CA ALA A 188 19.45 -34.22 -12.83
C ALA A 188 19.95 -32.81 -12.47
N THR A 189 19.76 -32.36 -11.23
CA THR A 189 20.51 -31.20 -10.69
C THR A 189 21.60 -31.71 -9.74
N ALA A 190 22.53 -32.47 -10.29
CA ALA A 190 23.85 -32.69 -9.73
C ALA A 190 24.76 -32.88 -10.96
N GLU A 191 25.82 -32.08 -11.07
CA GLU A 191 26.83 -32.09 -12.16
C GLU A 191 26.55 -31.25 -13.44
N MET A 192 26.06 -30.01 -13.32
CA MET A 192 26.17 -29.04 -14.43
C MET A 192 27.53 -28.32 -14.42
N SER A 193 28.20 -28.29 -15.57
CA SER A 193 29.46 -27.55 -15.78
C SER A 193 29.24 -26.03 -15.68
N PRO A 194 30.29 -25.24 -15.35
CA PRO A 194 30.19 -23.78 -15.25
C PRO A 194 29.67 -23.10 -16.54
N GLU A 195 29.97 -23.66 -17.71
CA GLU A 195 29.51 -23.11 -19.00
C GLU A 195 28.02 -23.38 -19.26
N GLU A 196 27.50 -24.50 -18.80
CA GLU A 196 26.06 -24.81 -18.89
C GLU A 196 25.25 -23.98 -17.89
N ARG A 197 25.78 -23.74 -16.68
CA ARG A 197 25.22 -22.76 -15.73
C ARG A 197 25.20 -21.36 -16.33
N ARG A 198 26.28 -20.96 -17.02
CA ARG A 198 26.36 -19.67 -17.70
C ARG A 198 25.35 -19.58 -18.86
N ARG A 199 25.13 -20.65 -19.64
CA ARG A 199 24.10 -20.69 -20.69
C ARG A 199 22.68 -20.66 -20.11
N MET A 200 22.42 -21.34 -19.00
CA MET A 200 21.13 -21.28 -18.31
C MET A 200 20.86 -19.91 -17.70
N GLN A 201 21.86 -19.30 -17.06
CA GLN A 201 21.78 -17.93 -16.54
C GLN A 201 21.62 -16.90 -17.66
N GLN A 202 22.27 -17.10 -18.81
CA GLN A 202 22.07 -16.26 -19.99
C GLN A 202 20.68 -16.44 -20.61
N LYS A 203 20.14 -17.66 -20.61
CA LYS A 203 18.77 -17.95 -21.06
C LYS A 203 17.72 -17.36 -20.12
N ALA A 204 17.89 -17.51 -18.80
CA ALA A 204 17.03 -16.91 -17.78
C ALA A 204 17.15 -15.37 -17.77
N ALA A 205 18.35 -14.82 -17.98
CA ALA A 205 18.55 -13.38 -18.14
C ALA A 205 17.90 -12.87 -19.44
N LYS A 206 17.95 -13.66 -20.52
CA LYS A 206 17.29 -13.33 -21.79
C LYS A 206 15.76 -13.41 -21.68
N GLU A 207 15.21 -14.42 -21.02
CA GLU A 207 13.78 -14.56 -20.78
C GLU A 207 13.26 -13.50 -19.79
N SER A 208 14.03 -13.16 -18.76
CA SER A 208 13.74 -12.00 -17.87
C SER A 208 13.88 -10.68 -18.61
N TRP A 209 14.84 -10.54 -19.52
CA TRP A 209 14.99 -9.37 -20.39
C TRP A 209 13.81 -9.24 -21.37
N GLU A 210 13.34 -10.34 -21.95
CA GLU A 210 12.18 -10.36 -22.85
C GLU A 210 10.89 -10.07 -22.08
N ARG A 211 10.71 -10.59 -20.86
CA ARG A 211 9.58 -10.22 -19.98
C ARG A 211 9.66 -8.77 -19.51
N PHE A 212 10.86 -8.27 -19.23
CA PHE A 212 11.11 -6.87 -18.90
C PHE A 212 10.79 -5.96 -20.10
N VAL A 213 11.21 -6.32 -21.31
CA VAL A 213 10.88 -5.59 -22.54
C VAL A 213 9.38 -5.66 -22.83
N ASP A 214 8.72 -6.80 -22.60
CA ASP A 214 7.27 -6.96 -22.78
C ASP A 214 6.44 -6.24 -21.70
N ALA A 215 6.97 -6.08 -20.49
CA ALA A 215 6.41 -5.23 -19.44
C ALA A 215 6.63 -3.73 -19.72
N VAL A 216 7.81 -3.37 -20.24
CA VAL A 216 8.17 -2.01 -20.66
C VAL A 216 7.36 -1.57 -21.89
N ASN A 217 7.08 -2.49 -22.82
CA ASN A 217 6.23 -2.23 -24.00
C ASN A 217 4.74 -2.15 -23.65
N ARG A 218 4.28 -2.86 -22.60
CA ARG A 218 2.88 -2.79 -22.13
C ARG A 218 2.60 -1.62 -21.20
N HIS A 219 3.59 -1.11 -20.47
CA HIS A 219 3.41 -0.07 -19.45
C HIS A 219 4.23 1.21 -19.67
N GLY A 220 5.01 1.32 -20.75
CA GLY A 220 5.49 2.60 -21.26
C GLY A 220 6.55 3.32 -20.43
N MET A 221 7.80 2.86 -20.48
CA MET A 221 8.97 3.73 -20.27
C MET A 221 9.97 3.52 -21.42
N PRO A 222 10.38 4.55 -22.17
CA PRO A 222 11.37 4.37 -23.23
C PRO A 222 12.70 3.83 -22.67
N PRO A 223 13.29 2.75 -23.24
CA PRO A 223 14.50 2.11 -22.70
C PRO A 223 15.71 3.03 -22.45
N GLY A 224 15.80 4.16 -23.17
CA GLY A 224 16.86 5.16 -22.99
C GLY A 224 16.70 6.08 -21.77
N ASP A 225 15.48 6.22 -21.23
CA ASP A 225 15.19 7.21 -20.19
C ASP A 225 15.59 6.73 -18.79
N ARG A 226 15.61 5.40 -18.53
CA ARG A 226 15.93 4.85 -17.20
C ARG A 226 17.40 5.03 -16.81
N ALA A 227 18.33 4.70 -17.71
CA ALA A 227 19.78 4.87 -17.44
C ALA A 227 20.19 6.35 -17.34
N ALA A 228 19.54 7.23 -18.12
CA ALA A 228 19.76 8.66 -18.07
C ALA A 228 19.23 9.29 -16.77
N TYR A 229 18.04 8.88 -16.33
CA TYR A 229 17.45 9.25 -15.03
C TYR A 229 18.36 8.88 -13.86
N GLU A 230 18.88 7.64 -13.84
CA GLU A 230 19.76 7.17 -12.75
C GLU A 230 21.05 8.00 -12.62
N LYS A 231 21.69 8.35 -13.74
CA LYS A 231 22.90 9.19 -13.74
C LYS A 231 22.63 10.61 -13.23
N HIS A 232 21.46 11.17 -13.51
CA HIS A 232 21.13 12.53 -13.11
C HIS A 232 20.62 12.64 -11.67
N ARG A 233 19.95 11.62 -11.11
CA ARG A 233 19.59 11.57 -9.68
C ARG A 233 20.80 11.84 -8.79
N GLU A 234 21.98 11.31 -9.14
CA GLU A 234 23.22 11.57 -8.42
C GLU A 234 23.75 13.02 -8.61
N VAL A 235 23.50 13.63 -9.77
CA VAL A 235 23.80 15.04 -10.01
C VAL A 235 22.87 15.96 -9.22
N MET A 236 21.60 15.60 -9.07
CA MET A 236 20.60 16.34 -8.28
C MET A 236 20.96 16.36 -6.80
N LYS A 237 21.33 15.21 -6.25
CA LYS A 237 21.91 15.11 -4.90
C LYS A 237 23.13 16.03 -4.73
N THR A 238 23.94 16.17 -5.78
CA THR A 238 25.14 17.02 -5.77
C THR A 238 24.81 18.52 -5.91
N ALA A 239 23.86 18.89 -6.78
CA ALA A 239 23.41 20.27 -6.98
C ALA A 239 22.69 20.80 -5.74
N PHE A 240 21.91 19.96 -5.07
CA PHE A 240 21.25 20.31 -3.81
C PHE A 240 22.26 20.65 -2.70
N LYS A 241 23.38 19.91 -2.61
CA LYS A 241 24.50 20.24 -1.70
C LYS A 241 25.10 21.63 -1.94
N GLN A 242 24.96 22.20 -3.14
CA GLN A 242 25.39 23.58 -3.44
C GLN A 242 24.37 24.62 -2.96
N TYR A 243 23.08 24.26 -2.91
CA TYR A 243 21.98 25.13 -2.49
C TYR A 243 21.87 25.26 -0.96
N VAL A 244 22.21 24.21 -0.20
CA VAL A 244 22.09 24.17 1.27
C VAL A 244 23.34 24.69 2.00
N ARG A 245 24.28 25.36 1.31
CA ARG A 245 25.41 25.98 2.01
C ARG A 245 24.89 27.05 2.99
N PRO A 246 25.24 26.99 4.29
CA PRO A 246 24.92 28.05 5.22
C PRO A 246 25.46 29.38 4.69
N LYS A 247 24.67 30.46 4.77
CA LYS A 247 25.12 31.83 4.45
C LYS A 247 26.25 32.25 5.40
N ALA A 248 27.48 31.85 5.11
CA ALA A 248 28.67 32.44 5.70
C ALA A 248 29.15 33.61 4.81
N ALA A 249 28.80 34.82 5.26
CA ALA A 249 29.45 36.10 4.97
C ALA A 249 29.86 36.41 3.51
N GLN A 250 28.94 36.98 2.73
CA GLN A 250 29.33 38.03 1.80
C GLN A 250 29.64 39.31 2.60
N ARG A 251 30.91 39.51 2.96
CA ARG A 251 31.44 40.85 3.25
C ARG A 251 32.60 41.14 2.29
N GLY A 252 32.41 42.21 1.53
CA GLY A 252 33.28 42.62 0.44
C GLY A 252 34.70 42.94 0.87
N LYS A 253 35.63 42.67 -0.04
CA LYS A 253 37.01 43.12 0.00
C LYS A 253 37.05 44.66 -0.04
N GLY A 254 37.43 45.28 1.06
CA GLY A 254 37.86 46.68 1.14
C GLY A 254 39.22 46.74 1.81
N LYS A 255 40.20 47.33 1.11
CA LYS A 255 41.60 47.49 1.53
C LYS A 255 41.73 48.38 2.79
N GLY A 256 42.73 48.10 3.64
CA GLY A 256 43.48 49.15 4.34
C GLY A 256 43.65 48.99 5.86
N HIS A 257 44.92 48.81 6.25
CA HIS A 257 45.57 49.35 7.46
C HIS A 257 45.25 48.81 8.87
N THR A 258 46.19 47.97 9.33
CA THR A 258 47.07 48.13 10.52
C THR A 258 46.53 48.27 11.96
N ILE A 259 47.08 47.38 12.83
CA ILE A 259 47.57 47.56 14.23
C ILE A 259 46.73 47.01 15.40
N LYS A 260 47.50 46.37 16.32
CA LYS A 260 47.31 45.96 17.74
C LYS A 260 46.54 44.67 17.97
N ALA A 261 47.14 43.54 18.36
CA ALA A 261 48.14 43.23 19.40
C ALA A 261 47.64 43.40 20.84
N SER A 262 47.36 42.25 21.48
CA SER A 262 47.57 41.87 22.88
C SER A 262 46.70 40.62 23.13
N ALA A 263 47.07 39.60 23.91
CA ALA A 263 48.27 39.20 24.62
C ALA A 263 48.02 37.70 24.99
N GLN A 264 49.06 36.86 24.98
CA GLN A 264 49.62 36.16 26.16
C GLN A 264 48.62 35.23 26.89
N GLU A 265 48.92 33.99 27.24
CA GLU A 265 50.18 33.26 27.50
C GLU A 265 49.81 31.76 27.56
N ALA A 266 50.63 30.86 26.99
CA ALA A 266 51.56 29.96 27.70
C ALA A 266 50.87 29.00 28.71
N ASN A 267 51.12 27.68 28.79
CA ASN A 267 52.35 26.95 28.52
C ASN A 267 52.07 25.42 28.53
N THR A 268 52.60 24.73 27.51
CA THR A 268 53.48 23.54 27.57
C THR A 268 53.02 22.21 28.17
N GLY A 269 53.16 21.18 27.33
CA GLY A 269 53.28 19.76 27.69
C GLY A 269 53.46 18.94 26.42
N ASP A 270 54.72 18.69 26.05
CA ASP A 270 55.19 17.69 25.06
C ASP A 270 54.60 16.29 25.35
N GLY A 271 54.45 15.32 24.45
CA GLY A 271 54.90 15.12 23.08
C GLY A 271 54.45 13.70 22.63
N ASP A 272 54.81 13.36 21.39
CA ASP A 272 54.72 12.05 20.72
C ASP A 272 53.38 11.56 20.16
N GLY A 273 53.12 12.01 18.92
CA GLY A 273 53.13 11.13 17.75
C GLY A 273 52.12 9.99 17.69
N GLN A 274 51.00 10.22 17.02
CA GLN A 274 50.40 9.23 16.12
C GLN A 274 49.60 9.88 15.00
N GLU A 275 49.61 9.19 13.87
CA GLU A 275 49.22 9.60 12.53
C GLU A 275 47.76 10.03 12.41
N GLY A 276 47.55 11.21 11.81
CA GLY A 276 46.51 11.49 10.82
C GLY A 276 45.12 10.88 11.03
N GLU A 277 44.39 11.33 12.06
CA GLU A 277 42.93 11.34 11.97
C GLU A 277 42.52 12.42 10.96
N GLU A 278 42.21 11.97 9.74
CA GLU A 278 41.38 12.73 8.82
C GLU A 278 39.98 12.82 9.44
N VAL A 279 39.78 13.85 10.27
CA VAL A 279 38.48 14.14 10.89
C VAL A 279 37.47 14.37 9.76
N ASN A 280 36.66 13.36 9.52
CA ASN A 280 35.63 13.32 8.50
C ASN A 280 34.53 14.32 8.87
N LEU A 281 34.71 15.59 8.47
CA LEU A 281 33.73 16.65 8.62
C LEU A 281 32.54 16.40 7.66
N ARG A 282 31.67 15.43 7.97
CA ARG A 282 30.30 15.40 7.45
C ARG A 282 29.38 16.07 8.45
N ALA A 283 29.38 17.40 8.45
CA ALA A 283 28.31 18.16 9.11
C ALA A 283 26.98 17.81 8.41
N SER A 284 26.14 17.02 9.07
CA SER A 284 24.73 16.81 8.73
C SER A 284 23.97 18.09 9.06
N SER A 285 23.95 19.06 8.15
CA SER A 285 23.09 20.23 8.33
C SER A 285 21.65 19.77 8.19
N MET A 286 20.82 19.97 9.20
CA MET A 286 19.37 19.83 9.10
C MET A 286 18.79 20.98 8.27
N TRP A 287 17.73 20.75 7.49
CA TRP A 287 17.00 21.81 6.80
C TRP A 287 15.51 21.49 6.68
N THR A 288 14.70 22.51 6.44
CA THR A 288 13.30 22.37 6.00
C THR A 288 13.26 22.50 4.49
N ALA A 289 12.54 21.60 3.81
CA ALA A 289 12.41 21.64 2.36
C ALA A 289 11.76 22.98 1.90
N PRO A 290 12.25 23.61 0.82
CA PRO A 290 12.04 25.04 0.56
C PRO A 290 10.70 25.37 -0.12
N TYR A 291 9.71 24.48 -0.08
CA TYR A 291 8.51 24.59 -0.91
C TYR A 291 7.36 25.39 -0.31
N LYS A 292 7.58 26.00 0.87
CA LYS A 292 6.61 26.92 1.49
C LYS A 292 6.28 28.10 0.57
N ASP A 293 7.26 28.58 -0.18
CA ASP A 293 7.15 29.80 -1.00
C ASP A 293 6.89 29.50 -2.49
N TRP A 294 6.72 28.23 -2.86
CA TRP A 294 6.43 27.83 -4.24
C TRP A 294 4.99 28.16 -4.63
N LYS A 295 4.79 28.58 -5.88
CA LYS A 295 3.49 29.08 -6.36
C LYS A 295 2.58 27.97 -6.90
N THR A 296 3.15 26.82 -7.26
CA THR A 296 2.46 25.68 -7.88
C THR A 296 2.10 24.58 -6.88
N ILE A 297 2.19 24.84 -5.58
CA ILE A 297 1.84 23.92 -4.49
C ILE A 297 0.78 24.55 -3.57
N PRO A 298 -0.17 23.77 -3.01
CA PRO A 298 -1.08 24.25 -1.98
C PRO A 298 -0.33 24.79 -0.75
N GLY A 299 -0.74 25.95 -0.24
CA GLY A 299 -0.11 26.58 0.92
C GLY A 299 -0.28 25.81 2.24
N ASP A 300 -1.19 24.83 2.30
CA ASP A 300 -1.41 23.94 3.44
C ASP A 300 -0.79 22.55 3.27
N LEU A 301 0.04 22.31 2.24
CA LEU A 301 0.79 21.06 2.12
C LEU A 301 1.80 20.95 3.30
N PRO A 302 1.83 19.82 4.03
CA PRO A 302 2.77 19.61 5.13
C PRO A 302 4.21 19.85 4.71
N LEU A 303 4.95 20.66 5.49
CA LEU A 303 6.38 20.87 5.31
C LEU A 303 7.17 19.68 5.87
N ILE A 304 8.31 19.37 5.24
CA ILE A 304 9.18 18.25 5.63
C ILE A 304 10.55 18.81 6.04
N ASP A 305 10.98 18.42 7.24
CA ASP A 305 12.32 18.61 7.76
C ASP A 305 13.18 17.38 7.42
N VAL A 306 14.36 17.62 6.87
CA VAL A 306 15.40 16.61 6.71
C VAL A 306 16.32 16.70 7.92
N LYS A 307 16.20 15.72 8.82
CA LYS A 307 16.93 15.64 10.09
C LYS A 307 18.32 15.03 9.88
N HIS A 308 18.44 14.15 8.89
CA HIS A 308 19.69 13.50 8.54
C HIS A 308 19.72 13.17 7.04
N GLY A 309 20.92 13.13 6.45
CA GLY A 309 21.10 12.71 5.06
C GLY A 309 20.77 13.80 4.04
N PRO A 310 20.57 13.45 2.75
CA PRO A 310 20.74 12.12 2.19
C PRO A 310 22.23 11.73 2.07
N ALA A 311 22.58 10.58 2.64
CA ALA A 311 23.90 9.98 2.52
C ALA A 311 24.04 9.11 1.25
N GLN A 312 25.26 8.66 0.97
CA GLN A 312 25.49 7.65 -0.07
C GLN A 312 24.93 6.29 0.39
N GLY A 313 24.58 5.42 -0.57
CA GLY A 313 24.08 4.07 -0.27
C GLY A 313 22.57 3.98 -0.02
N LEU A 314 21.82 5.09 -0.15
CA LEU A 314 20.35 5.05 -0.12
C LEU A 314 19.78 4.12 -1.20
N SER A 315 18.70 3.46 -0.83
CA SER A 315 17.89 2.63 -1.69
C SER A 315 17.30 3.46 -2.84
N LYS A 316 16.87 2.78 -3.90
CA LYS A 316 16.28 3.45 -5.08
C LYS A 316 14.83 3.85 -4.81
N GLY A 317 14.32 4.83 -5.56
CA GLY A 317 12.90 5.19 -5.54
C GLY A 317 12.54 6.42 -4.71
N PHE A 318 11.26 6.54 -4.40
CA PHE A 318 10.64 7.66 -3.68
C PHE A 318 9.93 7.19 -2.41
N ILE A 319 9.72 8.09 -1.45
CA ILE A 319 9.07 7.80 -0.17
C ILE A 319 7.58 8.10 -0.29
N PHE A 320 6.75 7.11 -0.06
CA PHE A 320 5.29 7.20 0.00
C PHE A 320 4.89 7.35 1.46
N SER A 321 4.15 8.40 1.78
CA SER A 321 3.65 8.67 3.12
C SER A 321 2.34 9.46 3.08
N SER A 322 1.72 9.60 4.23
CA SER A 322 0.58 10.49 4.44
C SER A 322 0.69 11.15 5.80
N ASN A 323 0.32 12.42 5.93
CA ASN A 323 0.21 13.03 7.25
C ASN A 323 -1.06 12.55 7.96
N MET A 324 -0.92 12.16 9.22
CA MET A 324 -2.06 11.92 10.10
C MET A 324 -2.59 13.26 10.60
N ARG A 325 -3.84 13.55 10.25
CA ARG A 325 -4.53 14.77 10.67
C ARG A 325 -5.29 14.55 11.97
N TYR A 326 -5.07 15.44 12.94
CA TYR A 326 -5.81 15.52 14.19
C TYR A 326 -6.99 16.50 14.08
N PRO A 327 -8.06 16.35 14.87
CA PRO A 327 -9.24 17.24 14.83
C PRO A 327 -8.91 18.74 14.91
N GLU A 328 -7.90 19.08 15.71
CA GLU A 328 -7.46 20.45 15.95
C GLU A 328 -6.60 21.05 14.82
N ASP A 329 -6.27 20.26 13.79
CA ASP A 329 -5.37 20.68 12.71
C ASP A 329 -6.07 21.52 11.65
N GLN A 330 -5.41 22.62 11.28
CA GLN A 330 -5.89 23.59 10.29
C GLN A 330 -5.49 23.25 8.85
N TRP A 331 -4.67 22.23 8.65
CA TRP A 331 -4.18 21.77 7.35
C TRP A 331 -4.93 20.52 6.87
N GLY A 332 -4.93 20.29 5.56
CA GLY A 332 -5.56 19.11 4.95
C GLY A 332 -4.83 17.80 5.25
N ALA A 333 -5.52 16.69 5.03
CA ALA A 333 -4.87 15.38 4.93
C ALA A 333 -4.40 15.15 3.49
N TYR A 334 -3.16 14.71 3.34
CA TYR A 334 -2.47 14.57 2.09
C TYR A 334 -1.88 13.16 1.93
N LEU A 335 -2.02 12.63 0.72
CA LEU A 335 -1.12 11.60 0.19
C LEU A 335 0.10 12.32 -0.35
N ILE A 336 1.30 11.85 0.00
CA ILE A 336 2.55 12.50 -0.34
C ILE A 336 3.53 11.45 -0.88
N ILE A 337 4.10 11.72 -2.05
CA ILE A 337 5.32 11.06 -2.52
C ILE A 337 6.43 12.10 -2.44
N SER A 338 7.50 11.83 -1.71
CA SER A 338 8.64 12.73 -1.53
C SER A 338 9.96 12.11 -2.01
N ASP A 339 10.93 12.97 -2.29
CA ASP A 339 12.28 12.59 -2.65
C ASP A 339 13.25 12.58 -1.45
N ASP A 340 14.52 12.26 -1.74
CA ASP A 340 15.59 12.13 -0.73
C ASP A 340 15.97 13.47 -0.06
N VAL A 341 15.46 14.61 -0.55
CA VAL A 341 15.74 15.95 0.01
C VAL A 341 14.48 16.59 0.62
N GLY A 342 13.42 15.79 0.77
CA GLY A 342 12.16 16.19 1.36
C GLY A 342 11.23 16.98 0.42
N GLN A 343 11.55 17.13 -0.86
CA GLN A 343 10.65 17.80 -1.80
C GLN A 343 9.50 16.86 -2.20
N PRO A 344 8.28 17.40 -2.38
CA PRO A 344 7.20 16.61 -2.95
C PRO A 344 7.53 16.27 -4.41
N VAL A 345 7.19 15.05 -4.81
CA VAL A 345 7.19 14.55 -6.19
C VAL A 345 5.76 14.47 -6.67
N TRP A 346 4.86 13.99 -5.82
CA TRP A 346 3.43 13.99 -6.02
C TRP A 346 2.71 14.30 -4.71
N PHE A 347 1.56 14.98 -4.79
CA PHE A 347 0.67 15.13 -3.66
C PHE A 347 -0.80 15.11 -4.11
N LYS A 348 -1.67 14.67 -3.20
CA LYS A 348 -3.13 14.74 -3.36
C LYS A 348 -3.79 15.00 -2.01
N ARG A 349 -4.54 16.09 -1.92
CA ARG A 349 -5.44 16.35 -0.79
C ARG A 349 -6.60 15.36 -0.88
N VAL A 350 -6.91 14.66 0.21
CA VAL A 350 -7.97 13.63 0.22
C VAL A 350 -9.28 14.12 0.82
N TRP A 351 -9.28 15.11 1.72
CA TRP A 351 -10.50 15.65 2.32
C TRP A 351 -10.44 17.18 2.50
N ASP A 352 -11.60 17.81 2.32
CA ASP A 352 -11.81 19.24 2.60
C ASP A 352 -12.48 19.47 3.96
N ASP A 353 -13.21 18.46 4.48
CA ASP A 353 -14.04 18.53 5.69
C ASP A 353 -13.90 17.30 6.62
N GLY A 354 -13.33 17.53 7.81
CA GLY A 354 -13.91 17.06 9.07
C GLY A 354 -13.72 15.64 9.62
N TYR A 355 -13.20 14.62 8.91
CA TYR A 355 -13.01 13.31 9.57
C TYR A 355 -11.63 13.14 10.22
N ILE A 356 -11.67 12.59 11.43
CA ILE A 356 -10.67 12.64 12.51
C ILE A 356 -9.90 11.30 12.55
N TRP A 357 -8.57 11.33 12.71
CA TRP A 357 -7.65 10.17 12.73
C TRP A 357 -7.54 9.41 11.40
N SER A 358 -6.86 10.05 10.45
CA SER A 358 -6.63 9.48 9.13
C SER A 358 -5.50 8.45 9.10
N LEU A 359 -5.79 7.23 9.53
CA LEU A 359 -4.95 6.09 9.16
C LEU A 359 -5.10 5.89 7.64
N ILE A 360 -4.08 6.28 6.89
CA ILE A 360 -4.06 6.11 5.44
C ILE A 360 -2.89 5.17 5.11
N ASP A 361 -3.22 3.96 4.70
CA ASP A 361 -2.24 3.00 4.19
C ASP A 361 -1.90 3.30 2.72
N LEU A 362 -0.94 4.21 2.49
CA LEU A 362 -0.44 4.55 1.14
C LEU A 362 0.76 3.68 0.77
N LYS A 363 0.61 2.79 -0.22
CA LYS A 363 1.71 1.91 -0.66
C LYS A 363 1.54 1.36 -2.08
N VAL A 364 2.66 0.97 -2.70
CA VAL A 364 2.69 0.26 -3.98
C VAL A 364 2.38 -1.23 -3.75
N GLN A 365 1.52 -1.78 -4.60
CA GLN A 365 1.04 -3.16 -4.58
C GLN A 365 1.78 -4.05 -5.58
N ARG A 366 1.61 -5.37 -5.49
CA ARG A 366 2.33 -6.35 -6.34
C ARG A 366 1.99 -6.23 -7.83
N ASN A 367 0.84 -5.66 -8.17
CA ASN A 367 0.44 -5.39 -9.55
C ASN A 367 1.10 -4.13 -10.15
N GLY A 368 1.93 -3.41 -9.38
CA GLY A 368 2.68 -2.24 -9.82
C GLY A 368 1.96 -0.90 -9.64
N ASN A 369 0.67 -0.90 -9.31
CA ASN A 369 -0.07 0.32 -8.95
C ASN A 369 0.07 0.63 -7.46
N PHE A 370 -0.37 1.81 -7.00
CA PHE A 370 -0.44 2.12 -5.57
C PHE A 370 -1.88 2.22 -5.09
N THR A 371 -2.07 1.99 -3.80
CA THR A 371 -3.37 2.09 -3.14
C THR A 371 -3.32 2.98 -1.94
N TYR A 372 -4.47 3.55 -1.57
CA TYR A 372 -4.68 4.19 -0.28
C TYR A 372 -6.07 3.85 0.27
N HIS A 373 -6.24 3.96 1.58
CA HIS A 373 -7.56 3.87 2.21
C HIS A 373 -8.29 5.21 2.13
N ASP A 374 -9.49 5.22 1.56
CA ASP A 374 -10.42 6.34 1.57
C ASP A 374 -11.35 6.19 2.79
N THR A 375 -10.96 6.84 3.89
CA THR A 375 -11.63 6.70 5.19
C THR A 375 -13.09 7.13 5.18
N ASN A 376 -13.45 8.17 4.42
CA ASN A 376 -14.82 8.65 4.30
C ASN A 376 -15.73 7.62 3.62
N ALA A 377 -15.22 6.92 2.60
CA ALA A 377 -15.97 5.89 1.89
C ALA A 377 -15.75 4.47 2.43
N SER A 378 -14.88 4.32 3.44
CA SER A 378 -14.42 3.07 4.06
C SER A 378 -14.13 1.98 3.02
N THR A 379 -13.24 2.33 2.09
CA THR A 379 -12.88 1.55 0.90
C THR A 379 -11.41 1.79 0.57
N TYR A 380 -10.78 0.87 -0.16
CA TYR A 380 -9.49 1.13 -0.78
C TYR A 380 -9.65 1.66 -2.20
N VAL A 381 -8.76 2.58 -2.58
CA VAL A 381 -8.67 3.16 -3.92
C VAL A 381 -7.32 2.81 -4.50
N GLU A 382 -7.30 2.30 -5.73
CA GLU A 382 -6.09 2.04 -6.50
C GLU A 382 -5.89 3.09 -7.57
N MET A 383 -4.65 3.54 -7.72
CA MET A 383 -4.24 4.55 -8.68
C MET A 383 -3.02 4.07 -9.48
N GLY A 384 -3.01 4.42 -10.77
CA GLY A 384 -1.95 4.05 -11.69
C GLY A 384 -0.78 5.04 -11.72
N HIS A 385 0.15 4.80 -12.64
CA HIS A 385 1.29 5.69 -12.92
C HIS A 385 0.90 7.04 -13.54
N ASP A 386 -0.34 7.20 -13.99
CA ASP A 386 -0.92 8.47 -14.45
C ASP A 386 -1.64 9.25 -13.36
N TYR A 387 -1.68 8.68 -12.14
CA TYR A 387 -2.37 9.21 -10.97
C TYR A 387 -3.89 9.35 -11.17
N GLU A 388 -4.48 8.53 -12.03
CA GLU A 388 -5.92 8.36 -12.14
C GLU A 388 -6.38 7.14 -11.34
N ILE A 389 -7.66 7.15 -10.93
CA ILE A 389 -8.26 6.01 -10.21
C ILE A 389 -8.45 4.85 -11.19
N CYS A 390 -7.84 3.70 -10.89
CA CYS A 390 -8.03 2.46 -11.64
C CYS A 390 -9.23 1.66 -11.12
N LYS A 391 -9.35 1.53 -9.80
CA LYS A 391 -10.34 0.66 -9.15
C LYS A 391 -10.64 1.10 -7.71
N ARG A 392 -11.84 0.79 -7.24
CA ARG A 392 -12.22 0.83 -5.83
C ARG A 392 -12.49 -0.59 -5.32
N TYR A 393 -12.03 -0.89 -4.12
CA TYR A 393 -12.13 -2.20 -3.49
C TYR A 393 -13.01 -2.13 -2.25
N PHE A 394 -14.08 -2.91 -2.28
CA PHE A 394 -15.04 -3.04 -1.20
C PHE A 394 -14.97 -4.46 -0.62
N PRO A 395 -15.08 -4.62 0.70
CA PRO A 395 -15.31 -5.93 1.26
C PRO A 395 -16.70 -6.45 0.85
N GLY A 396 -16.86 -7.77 0.78
CA GLY A 396 -18.15 -8.40 0.56
C GLY A 396 -18.97 -8.48 1.85
N HIS A 397 -20.14 -9.14 1.76
CA HIS A 397 -21.01 -9.44 2.91
C HIS A 397 -21.46 -8.20 3.70
N GLY A 398 -21.56 -7.04 3.03
CA GLY A 398 -22.11 -5.82 3.60
C GLY A 398 -21.21 -5.12 4.61
N TYR A 399 -19.91 -5.43 4.60
CA TYR A 399 -18.95 -4.84 5.50
C TYR A 399 -18.38 -3.50 5.01
N PHE A 400 -17.55 -2.88 5.84
CA PHE A 400 -16.77 -1.69 5.54
C PHE A 400 -15.27 -2.03 5.64
N ALA A 401 -14.46 -1.51 4.73
CA ALA A 401 -13.02 -1.76 4.77
C ALA A 401 -12.42 -1.08 6.00
N ASN A 402 -11.52 -1.79 6.68
CA ASN A 402 -10.70 -1.22 7.72
C ASN A 402 -9.43 -0.60 7.11
N ALA A 403 -8.89 0.44 7.73
CA ALA A 403 -7.82 1.26 7.16
C ALA A 403 -6.38 0.74 7.40
N HIS A 404 -6.18 -0.31 8.19
CA HIS A 404 -4.83 -0.67 8.67
C HIS A 404 -3.98 -1.38 7.60
N ASP A 405 -4.56 -2.28 6.80
CA ASP A 405 -3.76 -2.98 5.79
C ASP A 405 -4.60 -3.57 4.66
N PHE A 406 -4.01 -3.54 3.47
CA PHE A 406 -4.62 -4.04 2.24
C PHE A 406 -3.56 -4.55 1.27
N GLN A 407 -3.83 -5.66 0.59
CA GLN A 407 -2.90 -6.23 -0.38
C GLN A 407 -3.60 -6.49 -1.70
N VAL A 408 -2.94 -6.20 -2.82
CA VAL A 408 -3.34 -6.63 -4.16
C VAL A 408 -2.23 -7.49 -4.75
N ASN A 409 -2.57 -8.71 -5.18
CA ASN A 409 -1.61 -9.57 -5.85
C ASN A 409 -1.51 -9.27 -7.35
N GLU A 410 -0.57 -9.92 -8.03
CA GLU A 410 -0.28 -9.71 -9.46
C GLU A 410 -1.48 -10.02 -10.38
N LYS A 411 -2.45 -10.81 -9.88
CA LYS A 411 -3.68 -11.17 -10.59
C LYS A 411 -4.84 -10.22 -10.29
N GLY A 412 -4.66 -9.24 -9.41
CA GLY A 412 -5.70 -8.28 -9.03
C GLY A 412 -6.70 -8.79 -8.00
N HIS A 413 -6.44 -9.92 -7.34
CA HIS A 413 -7.20 -10.30 -6.14
C HIS A 413 -6.77 -9.40 -4.99
N SER A 414 -7.70 -9.09 -4.09
CA SER A 414 -7.42 -8.27 -2.92
C SER A 414 -7.58 -9.04 -1.61
N LEU A 415 -6.69 -8.78 -0.66
CA LEU A 415 -6.79 -9.21 0.74
C LEU A 415 -7.09 -7.99 1.60
N MET A 416 -8.14 -8.07 2.43
CA MET A 416 -8.66 -6.93 3.18
C MET A 416 -8.93 -7.27 4.64
N ILE A 417 -8.70 -6.29 5.52
CA ILE A 417 -9.17 -6.32 6.90
C ILE A 417 -10.57 -5.71 6.98
N VAL A 418 -11.44 -6.32 7.77
CA VAL A 418 -12.77 -5.83 8.12
C VAL A 418 -12.93 -5.85 9.64
N TYR A 419 -13.48 -4.78 10.19
CA TYR A 419 -13.89 -4.70 11.61
C TYR A 419 -15.41 -4.70 11.68
N GLN A 420 -15.99 -5.78 12.21
CA GLN A 420 -17.43 -5.94 12.42
C GLN A 420 -17.75 -5.80 13.91
N THR A 421 -18.46 -4.73 14.29
CA THR A 421 -18.90 -4.53 15.67
C THR A 421 -20.19 -5.28 15.98
N GLU A 422 -20.20 -6.00 17.10
CA GLU A 422 -21.33 -6.77 17.64
C GLU A 422 -21.67 -6.35 19.07
N GLY A 423 -22.95 -6.21 19.40
CA GLY A 423 -23.39 -6.00 20.78
C GLY A 423 -23.38 -7.30 21.58
N MET A 424 -22.63 -7.34 22.68
CA MET A 424 -22.41 -8.55 23.47
C MET A 424 -22.47 -8.28 24.97
N ASP A 425 -23.07 -9.21 25.71
CA ASP A 425 -22.95 -9.28 27.16
C ASP A 425 -21.64 -10.00 27.52
N VAL A 426 -20.54 -9.25 27.58
CA VAL A 426 -19.22 -9.80 27.89
C VAL A 426 -19.10 -10.19 29.36
N LYS A 427 -19.95 -9.64 30.23
CA LYS A 427 -20.02 -10.05 31.64
C LYS A 427 -20.63 -11.44 31.78
N ALA A 428 -21.69 -11.75 31.03
CA ALA A 428 -22.27 -13.09 30.97
C ALA A 428 -21.32 -14.13 30.36
N MET A 429 -20.32 -13.71 29.60
CA MET A 429 -19.21 -14.57 29.15
C MET A 429 -18.19 -14.89 30.27
N GLY A 430 -18.42 -14.39 31.50
CA GLY A 430 -17.56 -14.64 32.64
C GLY A 430 -16.35 -13.71 32.72
N ILE A 431 -16.39 -12.54 32.06
CA ILE A 431 -15.39 -11.47 32.24
C ILE A 431 -15.79 -10.62 33.46
N PRO A 432 -15.07 -10.66 34.60
CA PRO A 432 -15.52 -10.01 35.83
C PRO A 432 -15.63 -8.49 35.74
N GLU A 433 -14.74 -7.86 34.96
CA GLU A 433 -14.75 -6.42 34.66
C GLU A 433 -15.65 -6.07 33.46
N GLY A 434 -16.32 -7.08 32.90
CA GLY A 434 -17.13 -6.99 31.71
C GLY A 434 -18.39 -6.15 31.88
N GLN A 435 -18.90 -5.66 30.75
CA GLN A 435 -20.16 -4.94 30.67
C GLN A 435 -21.25 -5.79 29.99
N GLU A 436 -22.52 -5.53 30.33
CA GLU A 436 -23.68 -6.29 29.83
C GLU A 436 -24.12 -5.85 28.41
N ASP A 437 -23.52 -4.78 27.88
CA ASP A 437 -23.88 -4.10 26.64
C ASP A 437 -22.66 -3.64 25.81
N ALA A 438 -21.52 -4.33 25.94
CA ALA A 438 -20.30 -3.95 25.23
C ALA A 438 -20.45 -4.13 23.72
N GLN A 439 -19.94 -3.17 22.96
CA GLN A 439 -19.74 -3.29 21.53
C GLN A 439 -18.38 -3.95 21.28
N VAL A 440 -18.34 -5.18 20.79
CA VAL A 440 -17.10 -5.92 20.55
C VAL A 440 -16.78 -5.92 19.07
N ILE A 441 -15.58 -5.47 18.73
CA ILE A 441 -15.06 -5.42 17.36
C ILE A 441 -14.50 -6.80 17.00
N GLY A 442 -15.12 -7.43 16.02
CA GLY A 442 -14.68 -8.65 15.36
C GLY A 442 -13.73 -8.36 14.21
N GLY A 443 -12.50 -8.87 14.30
CA GLY A 443 -11.57 -8.85 13.17
C GLY A 443 -11.89 -9.95 12.14
N ILE A 444 -11.99 -9.55 10.88
CA ILE A 444 -12.26 -10.41 9.73
C ILE A 444 -11.21 -10.14 8.66
N ILE A 445 -10.80 -11.20 7.95
CA ILE A 445 -9.92 -11.12 6.77
C ILE A 445 -10.66 -11.71 5.58
N GLN A 446 -10.79 -10.94 4.50
CA GLN A 446 -11.39 -11.41 3.25
C GLN A 446 -10.36 -11.45 2.13
N GLU A 447 -10.42 -12.50 1.32
CA GLU A 447 -9.87 -12.49 -0.04
C GLU A 447 -11.00 -12.37 -1.05
N ILE A 448 -10.83 -11.41 -1.97
CA ILE A 448 -11.82 -11.09 -2.98
C ILE A 448 -11.17 -11.21 -4.35
N ASP A 449 -11.83 -11.94 -5.25
CA ASP A 449 -11.35 -12.09 -6.62
C ASP A 449 -11.63 -10.85 -7.48
N THR A 450 -11.14 -10.85 -8.72
CA THR A 450 -11.31 -9.70 -9.62
C THR A 450 -12.76 -9.39 -9.99
N SER A 451 -13.69 -10.32 -9.79
CA SER A 451 -15.12 -10.17 -10.04
C SER A 451 -15.91 -9.74 -8.80
N GLY A 452 -15.23 -9.53 -7.67
CA GLY A 452 -15.87 -9.10 -6.42
C GLY A 452 -16.41 -10.25 -5.57
N ASN A 453 -16.07 -11.50 -5.88
CA ASN A 453 -16.50 -12.64 -5.08
C ASN A 453 -15.62 -12.78 -3.83
N VAL A 454 -16.24 -12.93 -2.66
CA VAL A 454 -15.51 -13.35 -1.45
C VAL A 454 -15.22 -14.83 -1.57
N ILE A 455 -13.97 -15.16 -1.89
CA ILE A 455 -13.52 -16.55 -2.08
C ILE A 455 -12.85 -17.13 -0.83
N PHE A 456 -12.58 -16.29 0.17
CA PHE A 456 -12.11 -16.70 1.48
C PHE A 456 -12.50 -15.62 2.50
N GLU A 457 -13.03 -16.03 3.63
CA GLU A 457 -13.32 -15.21 4.79
C GLU A 457 -12.87 -15.96 6.05
N TRP A 458 -12.00 -15.32 6.83
CA TRP A 458 -11.58 -15.75 8.15
C TRP A 458 -12.14 -14.79 9.18
N ARG A 459 -12.84 -15.29 10.20
CA ARG A 459 -13.51 -14.47 11.21
C ARG A 459 -13.01 -14.85 12.59
N MET A 460 -12.60 -13.87 13.39
CA MET A 460 -12.10 -14.17 14.74
C MET A 460 -13.09 -14.95 15.60
N TRP A 461 -14.39 -14.76 15.38
CA TRP A 461 -15.47 -15.48 16.07
C TRP A 461 -15.38 -16.99 15.93
N ASP A 462 -14.91 -17.46 14.77
CA ASP A 462 -14.86 -18.88 14.42
C ASP A 462 -13.54 -19.55 14.84
N HIS A 463 -12.51 -18.74 15.09
CA HIS A 463 -11.13 -19.21 15.24
C HIS A 463 -10.48 -18.82 16.57
N LEU A 464 -11.00 -17.79 17.23
CA LEU A 464 -10.50 -17.21 18.48
C LEU A 464 -11.66 -16.90 19.46
N PRO A 465 -12.53 -17.87 19.81
CA PRO A 465 -13.63 -17.64 20.77
C PRO A 465 -13.13 -17.17 22.14
N GLU A 466 -11.87 -17.41 22.48
CA GLU A 466 -11.23 -16.98 23.72
C GLU A 466 -10.73 -15.52 23.73
N ALA A 467 -10.94 -14.77 22.65
CA ALA A 467 -10.33 -13.46 22.44
C ALA A 467 -10.53 -12.46 23.58
N MET A 468 -11.76 -12.32 24.07
CA MET A 468 -12.06 -11.42 25.18
C MET A 468 -11.34 -11.81 26.49
N HIS A 469 -11.10 -13.10 26.74
CA HIS A 469 -10.42 -13.55 27.95
C HIS A 469 -8.91 -13.32 27.86
N LYS A 470 -8.33 -13.56 26.68
CA LYS A 470 -6.87 -13.62 26.48
C LYS A 470 -6.25 -12.33 25.92
N THR A 471 -7.06 -11.34 25.53
CA THR A 471 -6.55 -10.04 25.07
C THR A 471 -5.61 -9.41 26.11
N VAL A 472 -4.49 -8.89 25.62
CA VAL A 472 -3.51 -8.10 26.40
C VAL A 472 -3.65 -6.60 26.14
N GLY A 473 -4.61 -6.19 25.29
CA GLY A 473 -4.93 -4.78 25.10
C GLY A 473 -5.43 -4.15 26.40
N LEU A 474 -4.91 -2.98 26.74
CA LEU A 474 -5.32 -2.24 27.93
C LEU A 474 -6.80 -1.84 27.83
N GLY A 475 -7.55 -2.04 28.92
CA GLY A 475 -8.94 -1.60 29.06
C GLY A 475 -9.98 -2.37 28.22
N GLN A 476 -9.59 -3.36 27.43
CA GLN A 476 -10.53 -4.04 26.50
C GLN A 476 -11.66 -4.77 27.22
N LYS A 477 -11.40 -5.29 28.42
CA LYS A 477 -12.38 -6.05 29.22
C LYS A 477 -13.44 -5.18 29.89
N SER A 478 -13.16 -3.89 30.07
CA SER A 478 -14.03 -2.94 30.75
C SER A 478 -14.51 -1.80 29.86
N SER A 479 -14.16 -1.82 28.56
CA SER A 479 -14.58 -0.79 27.59
C SER A 479 -16.01 -1.00 27.11
N LYS A 480 -16.71 0.11 26.83
CA LYS A 480 -17.99 0.11 26.09
C LYS A 480 -17.80 -0.32 24.63
N VAL A 481 -16.62 -0.10 24.06
CA VAL A 481 -16.22 -0.57 22.73
C VAL A 481 -14.91 -1.33 22.87
N ALA A 482 -14.99 -2.67 22.86
CA ALA A 482 -13.84 -3.55 23.01
C ALA A 482 -13.31 -3.99 21.64
N ASP A 483 -12.00 -3.90 21.44
CA ASP A 483 -11.27 -4.43 20.30
C ASP A 483 -10.29 -5.49 20.80
N PRO A 484 -10.72 -6.75 20.98
CA PRO A 484 -9.91 -7.74 21.68
C PRO A 484 -8.65 -8.18 20.92
N ILE A 485 -8.61 -8.10 19.59
CA ILE A 485 -7.50 -8.66 18.80
C ILE A 485 -6.73 -7.63 17.98
N HIS A 486 -7.40 -6.57 17.51
CA HIS A 486 -6.84 -5.48 16.73
C HIS A 486 -5.91 -5.94 15.58
N ILE A 487 -6.48 -6.47 14.50
CA ILE A 487 -5.74 -6.89 13.30
C ILE A 487 -5.21 -5.65 12.58
N ASN A 488 -3.89 -5.53 12.43
CA ASN A 488 -3.27 -4.33 11.86
C ASN A 488 -2.28 -4.58 10.71
N ALA A 489 -2.00 -5.84 10.39
CA ALA A 489 -1.21 -6.20 9.22
C ALA A 489 -1.64 -7.57 8.69
N ILE A 490 -1.74 -7.69 7.37
CA ILE A 490 -2.03 -8.93 6.65
C ILE A 490 -1.15 -9.03 5.42
N ASP A 491 -0.72 -10.25 5.08
CA ASP A 491 -0.08 -10.51 3.80
C ASP A 491 -0.26 -11.96 3.36
N TRP A 492 -0.14 -12.20 2.05
CA TRP A 492 0.06 -13.56 1.55
C TRP A 492 1.48 -14.02 1.85
N THR A 493 1.59 -15.25 2.28
CA THR A 493 2.87 -15.95 2.37
C THR A 493 3.19 -16.63 1.04
N THR A 494 4.45 -16.99 0.87
CA THR A 494 5.00 -17.46 -0.40
C THR A 494 4.59 -18.89 -0.73
N ASP A 495 4.22 -19.66 0.29
CA ASP A 495 3.53 -20.95 0.21
C ASP A 495 2.02 -20.83 -0.02
N GLY A 496 1.48 -19.62 -0.22
CA GLY A 496 0.09 -19.38 -0.59
C GLY A 496 -0.90 -19.36 0.59
N HIS A 497 -0.40 -19.16 1.80
CA HIS A 497 -1.19 -18.95 3.02
C HIS A 497 -1.26 -17.45 3.36
N ILE A 498 -1.76 -17.11 4.55
CA ILE A 498 -1.93 -15.72 4.99
C ILE A 498 -1.24 -15.55 6.34
N THR A 499 -0.45 -14.50 6.51
CA THR A 499 -0.01 -14.03 7.84
C THR A 499 -0.89 -12.88 8.31
N ALA A 500 -1.19 -12.84 9.60
CA ALA A 500 -1.91 -11.75 10.24
C ALA A 500 -1.25 -11.33 11.56
N SER A 501 -1.11 -10.03 11.76
CA SER A 501 -0.65 -9.42 13.02
C SER A 501 -1.85 -9.06 13.89
N LEU A 502 -1.88 -9.59 15.11
CA LEU A 502 -2.89 -9.35 16.13
C LEU A 502 -2.27 -8.50 17.25
N ARG A 503 -2.46 -7.18 17.18
CA ARG A 503 -1.77 -6.24 18.08
C ARG A 503 -2.12 -6.48 19.54
N HIS A 504 -3.40 -6.69 19.86
CA HIS A 504 -3.85 -6.90 21.25
C HIS A 504 -3.68 -8.33 21.74
N PHE A 505 -2.95 -9.14 20.97
CA PHE A 505 -2.47 -10.44 21.41
C PHE A 505 -0.95 -10.54 21.49
N ASP A 506 -0.20 -9.52 21.07
CA ASP A 506 1.25 -9.63 20.88
C ASP A 506 1.62 -10.86 20.04
N GLN A 507 0.82 -11.13 19.01
CA GLN A 507 0.87 -12.39 18.27
C GLN A 507 0.82 -12.16 16.77
N VAL A 508 1.62 -12.95 16.05
CA VAL A 508 1.50 -13.18 14.61
C VAL A 508 0.94 -14.58 14.42
N ILE A 509 -0.07 -14.72 13.55
CA ILE A 509 -0.62 -16.02 13.17
C ILE A 509 -0.41 -16.27 11.68
N LYS A 510 -0.22 -17.54 11.31
CA LYS A 510 -0.31 -17.99 9.93
C LYS A 510 -1.60 -18.78 9.75
N ILE A 511 -2.40 -18.42 8.76
CA ILE A 511 -3.72 -18.96 8.47
C ILE A 511 -3.65 -19.76 7.19
N ASN A 512 -4.11 -21.00 7.25
CA ASN A 512 -4.26 -21.86 6.08
C ASN A 512 -5.39 -21.31 5.19
N ARG A 513 -5.01 -20.63 4.11
CA ARG A 513 -5.94 -20.07 3.12
C ARG A 513 -6.89 -21.10 2.48
N LEU A 514 -6.58 -22.39 2.54
CA LEU A 514 -7.43 -23.44 1.98
C LEU A 514 -8.53 -23.90 2.95
N THR A 515 -8.31 -23.82 4.27
CA THR A 515 -9.27 -24.36 5.26
C THR A 515 -9.76 -23.33 6.28
N GLY A 516 -9.07 -22.19 6.39
CA GLY A 516 -9.25 -21.17 7.42
C GLY A 516 -8.51 -21.47 8.73
N ASP A 517 -7.94 -22.66 8.92
CA ASP A 517 -7.33 -23.02 10.20
C ASP A 517 -6.04 -22.26 10.47
N ILE A 518 -5.75 -22.00 11.75
CA ILE A 518 -4.47 -21.42 12.16
C ILE A 518 -3.40 -22.53 12.07
N ILE A 519 -2.36 -22.31 11.27
CA ILE A 519 -1.22 -23.22 11.09
C ILE A 519 -0.28 -23.15 12.29
N TRP A 520 0.02 -21.92 12.73
CA TRP A 520 0.82 -21.66 13.92
C TRP A 520 0.54 -20.29 14.50
N ARG A 521 0.92 -20.13 15.76
CA ARG A 521 0.89 -18.89 16.54
C ARG A 521 2.28 -18.52 17.05
N LEU A 522 2.75 -17.33 16.72
CA LEU A 522 4.03 -16.79 17.16
C LEU A 522 3.81 -15.61 18.10
N GLY A 523 4.36 -15.69 19.31
CA GLY A 523 4.18 -14.68 20.35
C GLY A 523 2.85 -14.79 21.09
N GLY A 524 2.74 -14.08 22.20
CA GLY A 524 1.48 -13.93 22.93
C GLY A 524 0.85 -15.22 23.47
N PRO A 525 -0.45 -15.19 23.79
CA PRO A 525 -1.17 -16.35 24.32
C PRO A 525 -1.23 -17.51 23.33
N GLY A 526 -0.77 -18.68 23.76
CA GLY A 526 -0.73 -19.88 22.89
C GLY A 526 0.42 -19.89 21.89
N ASN A 527 1.48 -19.11 22.13
CA ASN A 527 2.73 -19.16 21.38
C ASN A 527 3.24 -20.60 21.22
N GLU A 528 3.61 -20.96 20.00
CA GLU A 528 4.17 -22.27 19.64
C GLU A 528 5.68 -22.23 19.38
N PHE A 529 6.28 -21.04 19.30
CA PHE A 529 7.69 -20.89 18.93
C PHE A 529 8.62 -20.73 20.12
N THR A 530 9.81 -21.30 20.02
CA THR A 530 10.91 -21.08 20.96
C THR A 530 11.79 -19.94 20.48
N TRP A 531 11.94 -18.91 21.32
CA TRP A 531 12.81 -17.77 21.06
C TRP A 531 14.27 -18.12 21.32
N VAL A 532 15.11 -17.94 20.32
CA VAL A 532 16.56 -18.19 20.38
C VAL A 532 17.28 -16.86 20.51
N ASP A 533 18.03 -16.70 21.60
CA ASP A 533 18.83 -15.51 21.91
C ASP A 533 18.05 -14.17 21.85
N GLU A 534 16.78 -14.20 22.21
CA GLU A 534 15.91 -13.02 22.29
C GLU A 534 15.26 -12.96 23.68
N ASP A 535 15.70 -11.99 24.48
CA ASP A 535 15.18 -11.70 25.82
C ASP A 535 14.06 -10.65 25.81
N ARG A 536 13.83 -10.02 24.65
CA ARG A 536 12.78 -9.04 24.41
C ARG A 536 11.98 -9.46 23.18
N PRO A 537 10.98 -10.36 23.29
CA PRO A 537 10.04 -10.62 22.21
C PRO A 537 9.35 -9.33 21.73
N PHE A 538 8.77 -9.32 20.52
CA PHE A 538 7.99 -8.15 20.10
C PHE A 538 6.70 -8.00 20.93
N SER A 539 6.17 -6.78 21.01
CA SER A 539 4.82 -6.53 21.54
C SER A 539 4.14 -5.37 20.83
N HIS A 540 2.81 -5.47 20.69
CA HIS A 540 1.89 -4.54 20.07
C HIS A 540 2.31 -4.15 18.65
N GLN A 541 2.88 -5.13 17.94
CA GLN A 541 3.61 -4.98 16.70
C GLN A 541 2.74 -4.53 15.51
N HIS A 542 3.39 -3.93 14.51
CA HIS A 542 2.82 -3.48 13.25
C HIS A 542 3.64 -3.97 12.05
N ASP A 543 3.02 -3.86 10.87
CA ASP A 543 3.65 -4.08 9.55
C ASP A 543 4.43 -5.40 9.42
N VAL A 544 3.81 -6.48 9.90
CA VAL A 544 4.41 -7.81 9.86
C VAL A 544 4.40 -8.35 8.42
N ARG A 545 5.58 -8.77 7.93
CA ARG A 545 5.75 -9.40 6.60
C ARG A 545 6.62 -10.64 6.72
N LEU A 546 6.14 -11.77 6.20
CA LEU A 546 6.91 -13.01 6.06
C LEU A 546 7.43 -13.12 4.63
N HIS A 547 8.76 -13.14 4.49
CA HIS A 547 9.47 -13.13 3.21
C HIS A 547 9.78 -14.55 2.72
N GLU A 548 10.14 -14.68 1.43
CA GLU A 548 10.46 -15.96 0.77
C GLU A 548 11.60 -16.74 1.42
N ASP A 549 12.54 -16.04 2.06
CA ASP A 549 13.71 -16.59 2.74
C ASP A 549 13.43 -16.92 4.22
N SER A 550 12.16 -17.12 4.60
CA SER A 550 11.70 -17.39 5.97
C SER A 550 12.04 -16.27 6.97
N HIS A 551 12.37 -15.07 6.50
CA HIS A 551 12.56 -13.92 7.37
C HIS A 551 11.22 -13.25 7.65
N LEU A 552 11.02 -12.86 8.91
CA LEU A 552 9.87 -12.10 9.37
C LEU A 552 10.35 -10.70 9.75
N THR A 553 9.87 -9.67 9.05
CA THR A 553 10.08 -8.28 9.47
C THR A 553 8.92 -7.82 10.33
N VAL A 554 9.24 -7.16 11.44
CA VAL A 554 8.28 -6.70 12.45
C VAL A 554 8.68 -5.31 12.91
N TYR A 555 7.75 -4.35 12.86
CA TYR A 555 7.89 -3.12 13.63
C TYR A 555 7.31 -3.34 15.03
N SER A 556 8.16 -3.44 16.04
CA SER A 556 7.73 -3.62 17.43
C SER A 556 7.54 -2.28 18.11
N ASN A 557 6.31 -1.96 18.49
CA ASN A 557 6.02 -0.78 19.31
C ASN A 557 6.53 -0.94 20.74
N ASP A 558 6.67 -2.20 21.20
CA ASP A 558 7.30 -2.59 22.47
C ASP A 558 6.56 -2.10 23.74
N ASN A 559 5.23 -2.02 23.66
CA ASN A 559 4.37 -1.47 24.72
C ASN A 559 4.38 -2.21 26.06
N LEU A 560 4.83 -3.47 26.12
CA LEU A 560 4.93 -4.23 27.37
C LEU A 560 6.29 -4.12 28.06
N HIS A 561 7.26 -3.42 27.44
CA HIS A 561 8.64 -3.41 27.91
C HIS A 561 9.03 -2.05 28.52
N ASP A 562 8.41 -1.75 29.65
CA ASP A 562 8.52 -0.47 30.35
C ASP A 562 9.75 -0.32 31.25
N TRP A 563 10.47 -1.42 31.51
CA TRP A 563 11.57 -1.47 32.47
C TRP A 563 12.77 -2.34 32.00
N PRO A 564 14.02 -1.91 32.24
CA PRO A 564 14.40 -0.57 32.71
C PRO A 564 14.15 0.49 31.61
N PRO A 565 13.83 1.74 31.97
CA PRO A 565 13.72 2.83 31.00
C PRO A 565 15.05 3.09 30.29
N PRO A 566 15.05 3.72 29.10
CA PRO A 566 13.90 4.31 28.42
C PRO A 566 13.07 3.30 27.59
N ARG A 567 11.79 3.62 27.36
CA ARG A 567 10.97 2.93 26.34
C ARG A 567 11.52 3.25 24.95
N TYR A 568 11.41 2.30 24.04
CA TYR A 568 11.75 2.48 22.63
C TYR A 568 10.97 1.48 21.78
N SER A 569 10.64 1.89 20.58
CA SER A 569 10.19 1.00 19.50
C SER A 569 11.41 0.57 18.68
N ARG A 570 11.28 -0.49 17.89
CA ARG A 570 12.37 -1.02 17.07
C ARG A 570 11.87 -1.73 15.82
N ALA A 571 12.67 -1.65 14.77
CA ALA A 571 12.53 -2.45 13.57
C ALA A 571 13.32 -3.75 13.78
N VAL A 572 12.66 -4.90 13.74
CA VAL A 572 13.29 -6.21 14.03
C VAL A 572 13.04 -7.19 12.90
N GLU A 573 14.11 -7.89 12.53
CA GLU A 573 14.07 -8.97 11.58
C GLU A 573 14.39 -10.28 12.29
N TYR A 574 13.51 -11.26 12.14
CA TYR A 574 13.68 -12.61 12.64
C TYR A 574 13.81 -13.60 11.49
N TRP A 575 14.43 -14.74 11.75
CA TRP A 575 14.37 -15.92 10.89
C TRP A 575 13.52 -16.99 11.58
N LEU A 576 12.63 -17.62 10.82
CA LEU A 576 11.71 -18.64 11.32
C LEU A 576 12.10 -20.02 10.79
N ASP A 577 12.29 -20.96 11.71
CA ASP A 577 12.22 -22.39 11.41
C ASP A 577 10.78 -22.85 11.68
N GLU A 578 9.95 -22.90 10.63
CA GLU A 578 8.56 -23.33 10.80
C GLU A 578 8.48 -24.80 11.26
N PRO A 579 9.17 -25.79 10.66
CA PRO A 579 9.13 -27.18 11.12
C PRO A 579 9.50 -27.37 12.60
N ASP A 580 10.60 -26.79 13.05
CA ASP A 580 11.09 -26.96 14.44
C ASP A 580 10.49 -25.94 15.41
N ARG A 581 9.66 -25.01 14.91
CA ARG A 581 9.04 -23.91 15.66
C ARG A 581 10.10 -23.09 16.42
N LEU A 582 11.16 -22.70 15.72
CA LEU A 582 12.20 -21.82 16.24
C LEU A 582 12.09 -20.43 15.64
N ILE A 583 12.33 -19.41 16.46
CA ILE A 583 12.47 -18.03 16.01
C ILE A 583 13.80 -17.47 16.51
N LYS A 584 14.59 -16.94 15.58
CA LYS A 584 15.91 -16.35 15.89
C LYS A 584 15.95 -14.89 15.45
N LYS A 585 16.36 -13.99 16.33
CA LYS A 585 16.65 -12.60 15.93
C LYS A 585 17.84 -12.58 14.98
N VAL A 586 17.64 -11.99 13.80
CA VAL A 586 18.68 -11.79 12.79
C VAL A 586 19.35 -10.45 13.01
N ARG A 587 18.55 -9.41 13.17
CA ARG A 587 19.02 -8.05 13.49
C ARG A 587 17.87 -7.21 14.02
N GLU A 588 18.25 -6.12 14.67
CA GLU A 588 17.33 -5.06 15.07
C GLU A 588 17.95 -3.69 14.80
N TYR A 589 17.11 -2.70 14.58
CA TYR A 589 17.49 -1.30 14.65
C TYR A 589 16.63 -0.59 15.69
N ARG A 590 17.32 0.03 16.65
CA ARG A 590 16.78 0.93 17.66
C ARG A 590 17.42 2.30 17.44
N SER A 591 16.63 3.36 17.46
CA SER A 591 17.21 4.70 17.33
C SER A 591 18.06 5.05 18.54
N PRO A 592 19.25 5.68 18.40
CA PRO A 592 20.05 6.17 19.52
C PRO A 592 19.28 7.09 20.49
N GLU A 593 18.30 7.83 19.97
CA GLU A 593 17.41 8.73 20.71
C GLU A 593 16.27 7.98 21.44
N ASN A 594 16.13 6.67 21.23
CA ASN A 594 15.08 5.83 21.81
C ASN A 594 13.67 6.28 21.42
N TYR A 595 13.47 6.55 20.12
CA TYR A 595 12.13 6.82 19.59
C TYR A 595 11.16 5.71 20.00
N TYR A 596 10.03 6.14 20.56
CA TYR A 596 8.96 5.28 21.03
C TYR A 596 7.66 5.78 20.45
N GLY A 597 7.05 4.98 19.58
CA GLY A 597 5.71 5.21 19.07
C GLY A 597 4.79 4.11 19.58
N MET A 598 3.81 4.45 20.42
CA MET A 598 2.96 3.45 21.08
C MET A 598 2.06 2.63 20.11
N ALA A 599 1.86 3.11 18.89
CA ALA A 599 1.10 2.44 17.82
C ALA A 599 1.55 2.96 16.45
N THR A 600 1.05 2.32 15.38
CA THR A 600 1.42 2.57 13.98
C THR A 600 2.92 2.32 13.71
N GLY A 601 3.40 2.68 12.52
CA GLY A 601 4.78 2.46 12.11
C GLY A 601 4.96 1.28 11.16
N SER A 602 6.14 1.21 10.56
CA SER A 602 6.47 0.23 9.53
C SER A 602 7.97 -0.07 9.46
N MET A 603 8.28 -1.24 8.90
CA MET A 603 9.63 -1.67 8.61
C MET A 603 9.69 -2.29 7.22
N GLN A 604 10.59 -1.78 6.37
CA GLN A 604 10.83 -2.29 5.03
C GLN A 604 12.29 -2.75 4.89
N ARG A 605 12.50 -3.99 4.45
CA ARG A 605 13.81 -4.51 4.05
C ARG A 605 14.07 -4.21 2.58
N PHE A 606 15.27 -3.76 2.26
CA PHE A 606 15.71 -3.50 0.87
C PHE A 606 16.74 -4.53 0.39
N THR A 607 16.87 -4.68 -0.92
CA THR A 607 17.80 -5.65 -1.56
C THR A 607 19.27 -5.30 -1.38
N ASN A 608 19.61 -4.03 -1.11
CA ASN A 608 20.95 -3.58 -0.73
C ASN A 608 21.27 -3.85 0.76
N GLY A 609 20.34 -4.45 1.50
CA GLY A 609 20.47 -4.73 2.92
C GLY A 609 20.05 -3.58 3.84
N ASN A 610 19.70 -2.41 3.32
CA ASN A 610 19.20 -1.30 4.13
C ASN A 610 17.84 -1.64 4.76
N LEU A 611 17.47 -0.86 5.77
CA LEU A 611 16.14 -0.86 6.38
C LEU A 611 15.51 0.52 6.24
N GLY A 612 14.26 0.57 5.80
CA GLY A 612 13.39 1.75 5.86
C GLY A 612 12.43 1.62 7.05
N ILE A 613 12.27 2.68 7.83
CA ILE A 613 11.55 2.65 9.10
C ILE A 613 10.63 3.86 9.19
N CYS A 614 9.35 3.63 9.47
CA CYS A 614 8.43 4.66 9.92
C CYS A 614 8.21 4.48 11.42
N TRP A 615 8.47 5.52 12.22
CA TRP A 615 8.37 5.41 13.68
C TRP A 615 6.94 5.47 14.21
N GLY A 616 5.98 5.80 13.35
CA GLY A 616 4.57 5.83 13.71
C GLY A 616 4.28 6.89 14.77
N GLY A 617 3.53 6.49 15.80
CA GLY A 617 3.14 7.33 16.94
C GLY A 617 1.71 7.84 16.83
N VAL A 618 0.95 7.74 17.92
CA VAL A 618 -0.42 8.26 18.02
C VAL A 618 -0.50 9.27 19.16
N GLY A 619 -1.02 10.46 18.85
CA GLY A 619 -1.17 11.53 19.84
C GLY A 619 -0.06 12.58 19.82
N ARG A 620 -0.25 13.61 20.64
CA ARG A 620 0.70 14.70 20.91
C ARG A 620 1.20 14.57 22.34
N PRO A 621 2.45 14.94 22.66
CA PRO A 621 3.38 15.76 21.85
C PRO A 621 4.40 14.97 21.02
N GLU A 622 4.20 13.67 20.81
CA GLU A 622 5.18 12.79 20.14
C GLU A 622 5.33 13.14 18.65
N LYS A 623 6.38 13.92 18.35
CA LYS A 623 6.84 14.22 16.99
C LYS A 623 7.95 13.24 16.62
N LEU A 624 7.64 12.25 15.79
CA LEU A 624 8.60 11.22 15.37
C LEU A 624 8.90 11.34 13.87
N PRO A 625 10.12 10.98 13.42
CA PRO A 625 10.40 10.93 12.00
C PRO A 625 9.44 9.95 11.31
N PHE A 626 8.81 10.38 10.21
CA PHE A 626 7.94 9.50 9.45
C PHE A 626 8.74 8.55 8.57
N TYR A 627 10.01 8.85 8.28
CA TYR A 627 10.87 7.96 7.50
C TYR A 627 12.34 8.07 7.92
N THR A 628 12.94 6.96 8.34
CA THR A 628 14.38 6.80 8.55
C THR A 628 14.88 5.65 7.68
N GLU A 629 15.96 5.86 6.92
CA GLU A 629 16.65 4.77 6.22
C GLU A 629 18.03 4.54 6.84
N VAL A 630 18.35 3.28 7.14
CA VAL A 630 19.63 2.89 7.74
C VAL A 630 20.35 1.83 6.92
N SER A 631 21.68 1.86 6.94
CA SER A 631 22.55 0.88 6.29
C SER A 631 22.47 -0.49 6.97
N PRO A 632 23.06 -1.56 6.39
CA PRO A 632 23.12 -2.87 7.04
C PRO A 632 23.87 -2.86 8.39
N THR A 633 24.75 -1.88 8.61
CA THR A 633 25.50 -1.70 9.86
C THR A 633 24.80 -0.79 10.86
N GLY A 634 23.61 -0.27 10.54
CA GLY A 634 22.86 0.64 11.40
C GLY A 634 23.26 2.11 11.30
N GLU A 635 24.05 2.51 10.29
CA GLU A 635 24.33 3.92 10.03
C GLU A 635 23.06 4.59 9.47
N ARG A 636 22.61 5.69 10.08
CA ARG A 636 21.50 6.50 9.56
C ARG A 636 21.92 7.15 8.25
N LEU A 637 21.14 6.96 7.18
CA LEU A 637 21.43 7.47 5.84
C LEU A 637 20.49 8.61 5.42
N LEU A 638 19.24 8.58 5.88
CA LEU A 638 18.23 9.60 5.63
C LEU A 638 17.25 9.61 6.80
N GLU A 639 16.77 10.78 7.20
CA GLU A 639 15.70 10.91 8.18
C GLU A 639 14.82 12.12 7.86
N LEU A 640 13.52 11.87 7.72
CA LEU A 640 12.50 12.84 7.36
C LEU A 640 11.43 12.91 8.46
N GLU A 641 11.05 14.13 8.79
CA GLU A 641 10.07 14.45 9.84
C GLU A 641 9.13 15.53 9.27
N PHE A 642 7.83 15.50 9.57
CA PHE A 642 6.97 16.63 9.24
C PHE A 642 7.35 17.83 10.10
N THR A 643 7.28 19.06 9.60
CA THR A 643 7.64 20.24 10.41
C THR A 643 6.61 20.47 11.53
N ALA A 644 5.33 20.22 11.26
CA ALA A 644 4.27 20.24 12.26
C ALA A 644 4.28 18.99 13.15
N GLN A 645 3.50 18.97 14.23
CA GLN A 645 3.36 17.80 15.11
C GLN A 645 2.42 16.76 14.47
N GLU A 646 2.85 16.25 13.31
CA GLU A 646 2.18 15.24 12.52
C GLU A 646 3.05 13.99 12.45
N ASN A 647 2.41 12.83 12.38
CA ASN A 647 3.07 11.55 12.17
C ASN A 647 2.51 10.92 10.89
N SER A 648 3.08 9.80 10.46
CA SER A 648 2.50 8.99 9.39
C SER A 648 2.06 7.64 9.94
N TYR A 649 0.96 7.08 9.42
CA TYR A 649 0.56 5.72 9.75
C TYR A 649 1.65 4.71 9.33
N ARG A 650 2.15 4.91 8.11
CA ARG A 650 3.16 4.10 7.45
C ARG A 650 3.90 4.97 6.44
N ALA A 651 5.20 4.75 6.30
CA ALA A 651 5.98 5.30 5.19
C ALA A 651 6.87 4.22 4.59
N LEU A 652 6.90 4.17 3.26
CA LEU A 652 7.53 3.10 2.50
C LEU A 652 8.23 3.67 1.27
N ARG A 653 9.26 2.99 0.79
CA ARG A 653 10.04 3.43 -0.37
C ARG A 653 9.88 2.48 -1.54
N TYR A 654 9.64 3.04 -2.72
CA TYR A 654 9.42 2.28 -3.95
C TYR A 654 10.10 2.89 -5.17
N ASP A 655 10.66 2.05 -6.03
CA ASP A 655 11.10 2.46 -7.38
C ASP A 655 9.85 2.81 -8.21
N TRP A 656 9.53 4.09 -8.26
CA TRP A 656 8.28 4.60 -8.84
C TRP A 656 8.55 5.54 -10.01
N TRP A 657 7.66 5.49 -11.00
CA TRP A 657 7.63 6.45 -12.07
C TRP A 657 6.21 6.97 -12.28
N GLY A 658 6.07 8.18 -12.80
CA GLY A 658 4.77 8.79 -13.03
C GLY A 658 4.76 9.73 -14.23
N ILE A 659 3.68 9.67 -15.01
CA ILE A 659 3.37 10.62 -16.09
C ILE A 659 1.91 11.04 -15.89
N PRO A 660 1.66 12.15 -15.17
CA PRO A 660 0.31 12.56 -14.83
C PRO A 660 -0.56 12.79 -16.06
N LYS A 661 -1.85 12.44 -15.95
CA LYS A 661 -2.84 12.76 -16.99
C LYS A 661 -3.15 14.26 -17.05
N ALA A 662 -2.98 15.00 -15.96
CA ALA A 662 -3.11 16.45 -15.94
C ALA A 662 -1.94 17.14 -16.67
N ASP A 663 -2.19 18.34 -17.21
CA ASP A 663 -1.15 19.13 -17.87
C ASP A 663 -0.19 19.80 -16.85
N PRO A 664 1.07 20.06 -17.24
CA PRO A 664 1.98 20.90 -16.47
C PRO A 664 1.35 22.23 -16.06
N TRP A 665 1.67 22.67 -14.86
CA TRP A 665 1.27 23.99 -14.38
C TRP A 665 2.30 25.04 -14.80
N LEU A 666 1.79 26.19 -15.21
CA LEU A 666 2.56 27.40 -15.48
C LEU A 666 1.83 28.56 -14.82
N ILE A 667 2.53 29.35 -14.02
CA ILE A 667 2.00 30.54 -13.35
C ILE A 667 2.92 31.71 -13.66
N LEU A 668 2.35 32.85 -14.03
CA LEU A 668 3.07 34.11 -14.16
C LEU A 668 2.89 34.92 -12.87
N ASP A 669 3.95 35.01 -12.07
CA ASP A 669 4.03 35.92 -10.93
C ASP A 669 4.48 37.31 -11.42
N ARG A 670 3.55 38.26 -11.44
CA ARG A 670 3.80 39.67 -11.80
C ARG A 670 4.27 40.51 -10.62
N GLU A 671 4.12 40.03 -9.39
CA GLU A 671 4.44 40.76 -8.16
C GLU A 671 5.94 40.67 -7.85
N SER A 672 6.58 39.58 -8.26
CA SER A 672 8.02 39.42 -8.21
C SER A 672 8.75 40.47 -9.06
N ASN A 673 9.95 40.88 -8.62
CA ASN A 673 10.82 41.81 -9.36
C ASN A 673 12.21 41.19 -9.62
N PRO A 674 12.53 40.79 -10.87
CA PRO A 674 11.66 40.84 -12.05
C PRO A 674 10.49 39.85 -11.96
N PRO A 675 9.44 40.01 -12.79
CA PRO A 675 8.35 39.03 -12.91
C PRO A 675 8.88 37.63 -13.23
N GLN A 676 8.17 36.58 -12.80
CA GLN A 676 8.67 35.20 -12.87
C GLN A 676 7.63 34.24 -13.45
N LEU A 677 8.09 33.27 -14.23
CA LEU A 677 7.29 32.09 -14.58
C LEU A 677 7.64 30.95 -13.62
N HIS A 678 6.63 30.41 -12.94
CA HIS A 678 6.74 29.23 -12.09
C HIS A 678 6.16 28.04 -12.83
N MET A 679 6.89 26.93 -12.89
CA MET A 679 6.45 25.74 -13.62
C MET A 679 6.70 24.45 -12.85
N SER A 680 5.73 23.55 -12.87
CA SER A 680 5.83 22.23 -12.25
C SER A 680 4.89 21.23 -12.92
N TRP A 681 5.02 19.94 -12.60
CA TRP A 681 4.10 18.90 -13.06
C TRP A 681 3.95 17.84 -11.97
N ASN A 682 2.88 17.96 -11.20
CA ASN A 682 2.62 17.16 -10.00
C ASN A 682 2.58 15.65 -10.31
N GLY A 683 3.62 14.92 -9.93
CA GLY A 683 3.80 13.48 -10.17
C GLY A 683 4.69 13.11 -11.35
N ALA A 684 5.13 14.05 -12.18
CA ALA A 684 5.95 13.73 -13.33
C ALA A 684 7.41 13.45 -12.93
N THR A 685 7.83 12.18 -13.00
CA THR A 685 9.18 11.75 -12.58
C THR A 685 10.17 11.68 -13.75
N VAL A 686 9.69 11.75 -14.99
CA VAL A 686 10.50 11.56 -16.21
C VAL A 686 10.91 12.88 -16.89
N VAL A 687 10.56 14.02 -16.31
CA VAL A 687 10.90 15.35 -16.86
C VAL A 687 12.38 15.63 -16.60
N ALA A 688 13.11 15.97 -17.66
CA ALA A 688 14.52 16.34 -17.60
C ALA A 688 14.73 17.85 -17.69
N LYS A 689 13.92 18.50 -18.51
CA LYS A 689 14.02 19.93 -18.80
C LYS A 689 12.69 20.49 -19.30
N TRP A 690 12.55 21.79 -19.21
CA TRP A 690 11.43 22.58 -19.69
C TRP A 690 11.88 23.41 -20.88
N LYS A 691 11.15 23.36 -21.99
CA LYS A 691 11.26 24.40 -23.03
C LYS A 691 10.23 25.47 -22.76
N ILE A 692 10.65 26.72 -22.81
CA ILE A 692 9.78 27.88 -22.64
C ILE A 692 9.43 28.42 -24.02
N TRP A 693 8.14 28.61 -24.23
CA TRP A 693 7.55 29.15 -25.44
C TRP A 693 6.82 30.45 -25.12
N HIS A 694 6.81 31.37 -26.07
CA HIS A 694 6.00 32.57 -26.01
C HIS A 694 5.43 32.94 -27.38
N GLY A 695 4.59 33.96 -27.46
CA GLY A 695 4.09 34.49 -28.73
C GLY A 695 2.76 35.22 -28.59
N HIS A 696 2.23 35.75 -29.70
CA HIS A 696 1.00 36.54 -29.71
C HIS A 696 -0.28 35.70 -29.74
N PHE A 697 -0.15 34.39 -29.95
CA PHE A 697 -1.26 33.43 -30.03
C PHE A 697 -1.33 32.57 -28.79
N ARG A 698 -2.53 32.07 -28.49
CA ARG A 698 -2.78 31.20 -27.34
C ARG A 698 -1.90 29.95 -27.37
N GLU A 699 -1.67 29.38 -28.55
CA GLU A 699 -0.61 28.39 -28.76
C GLU A 699 0.72 29.10 -29.01
N ALA A 700 1.54 29.23 -27.96
CA ALA A 700 2.83 29.87 -28.05
C ALA A 700 3.77 29.10 -29.00
N ASN A 701 4.31 29.81 -29.99
CA ASN A 701 5.04 29.23 -31.11
C ASN A 701 6.48 29.76 -31.26
N GLN A 702 6.88 30.74 -30.47
CA GLN A 702 8.24 31.28 -30.44
C GLN A 702 9.02 30.67 -29.28
N PHE A 703 10.22 30.18 -29.57
CA PHE A 703 11.10 29.60 -28.55
C PHE A 703 11.77 30.71 -27.73
N ALA A 704 11.66 30.63 -26.40
CA ALA A 704 12.35 31.55 -25.48
C ALA A 704 13.64 30.94 -24.93
N ASP A 705 13.55 29.80 -24.23
CA ASP A 705 14.66 29.24 -23.46
C ASP A 705 14.46 27.76 -23.09
N VAL A 706 15.49 27.14 -22.50
CA VAL A 706 15.44 25.79 -21.90
C VAL A 706 16.00 25.81 -20.49
N ILE A 707 15.26 25.23 -19.53
CA ILE A 707 15.68 25.07 -18.14
C ILE A 707 15.77 23.60 -17.78
N VAL A 708 16.86 23.19 -17.13
CA VAL A 708 17.02 21.83 -16.59
C VAL A 708 16.20 21.69 -15.32
N LYS A 709 15.47 20.59 -15.15
CA LYS A 709 14.72 20.30 -13.92
C LYS A 709 15.67 19.95 -12.78
N ARG A 710 15.58 20.69 -11.67
CA ARG A 710 16.40 20.63 -10.45
C ARG A 710 15.59 20.52 -9.17
N SER A 711 14.32 20.91 -9.19
CA SER A 711 13.38 20.82 -8.09
C SER A 711 12.00 20.45 -8.62
N PHE A 712 11.03 20.25 -7.72
CA PHE A 712 9.64 20.07 -8.13
C PHE A 712 9.13 21.27 -8.96
N GLU A 713 9.27 22.49 -8.44
CA GLU A 713 8.99 23.75 -9.13
C GLU A 713 10.28 24.38 -9.69
N GLU A 714 10.22 24.86 -10.93
CA GLU A 714 11.26 25.69 -11.53
C GLU A 714 10.78 27.13 -11.71
N ILE A 715 11.72 28.07 -11.60
CA ILE A 715 11.45 29.50 -11.71
C ILE A 715 12.26 30.06 -12.88
N TYR A 716 11.59 30.79 -13.78
CA TYR A 716 12.22 31.53 -14.86
C TYR A 716 12.00 33.04 -14.70
N PRO A 717 13.04 33.83 -14.38
CA PRO A 717 12.92 35.27 -14.26
C PRO A 717 12.80 35.95 -15.64
N LEU A 718 11.74 36.75 -15.82
CA LEU A 718 11.53 37.58 -16.99
C LEU A 718 12.27 38.91 -16.82
N HIS A 719 13.60 38.89 -16.99
CA HIS A 719 14.46 40.08 -16.79
C HIS A 719 14.10 41.28 -17.67
N LYS A 720 13.44 41.05 -18.81
CA LYS A 720 12.94 42.11 -19.71
C LYS A 720 11.56 42.64 -19.31
N GLY A 721 11.02 42.17 -18.19
CA GLY A 721 9.63 42.38 -17.78
C GLY A 721 8.65 41.53 -18.58
N VAL A 722 7.37 41.76 -18.32
CA VAL A 722 6.28 41.15 -19.09
C VAL A 722 6.07 41.94 -20.39
N ALA A 723 5.72 41.24 -21.48
CA ALA A 723 5.44 41.86 -22.77
C ALA A 723 4.40 43.00 -22.64
N GLN A 724 4.70 44.13 -23.29
CA GLN A 724 3.84 45.32 -23.35
C GLN A 724 2.87 45.26 -24.55
N GLU A 725 2.61 44.07 -25.05
CA GLU A 725 1.75 43.83 -26.21
C GLU A 725 0.35 43.42 -25.77
N ARG A 726 -0.66 43.74 -26.57
CA ARG A 726 -2.06 43.48 -26.18
C ARG A 726 -2.30 41.99 -26.00
N CYS A 727 -1.71 41.18 -26.89
CA CYS A 727 -1.84 39.73 -26.90
C CYS A 727 -0.45 39.12 -26.82
N HIS A 728 -0.16 38.47 -25.70
CA HIS A 728 1.08 37.73 -25.51
C HIS A 728 0.83 36.60 -24.51
N TYR A 729 1.39 35.43 -24.79
CA TYR A 729 1.20 34.22 -24.01
C TYR A 729 2.54 33.54 -23.75
N PHE A 730 2.61 32.80 -22.64
CA PHE A 730 3.69 31.86 -22.35
C PHE A 730 3.15 30.44 -22.23
N GLN A 731 3.93 29.46 -22.67
CA GLN A 731 3.71 28.05 -22.39
C GLN A 731 5.04 27.36 -22.05
N VAL A 732 4.96 26.26 -21.32
CA VAL A 732 6.12 25.38 -21.11
C VAL A 732 5.84 24.00 -21.67
N GLU A 733 6.88 23.38 -22.22
CA GLU A 733 6.84 22.02 -22.74
C GLU A 733 7.81 21.16 -21.92
N ALA A 734 7.27 20.16 -21.24
CA ALA A 734 8.05 19.19 -20.51
C ALA A 734 8.75 18.24 -21.48
N MET A 735 10.04 18.01 -21.27
CA MET A 735 10.87 17.16 -22.12
C MET A 735 11.45 16.00 -21.31
N SER A 736 11.47 14.80 -21.88
CA SER A 736 12.09 13.62 -21.27
C SER A 736 13.62 13.68 -21.31
N TRP A 737 14.28 12.76 -20.60
CA TRP A 737 15.73 12.60 -20.60
C TRP A 737 16.30 12.27 -21.99
N GLY A 738 15.59 11.46 -22.78
CA GLY A 738 15.88 11.18 -24.19
C GLY A 738 15.54 12.33 -25.15
N GLY A 739 15.12 13.50 -24.63
CA GLY A 739 14.83 14.69 -25.42
C GLY A 739 13.49 14.66 -26.16
N LYS A 740 12.61 13.71 -25.85
CA LYS A 740 11.27 13.64 -26.43
C LYS A 740 10.33 14.63 -25.73
N PRO A 741 9.48 15.38 -26.47
CA PRO A 741 8.44 16.18 -25.86
C PRO A 741 7.42 15.24 -25.17
N LEU A 742 7.00 15.63 -23.97
CA LEU A 742 6.02 14.88 -23.18
C LEU A 742 4.65 15.55 -23.25
N ARG A 743 4.56 16.80 -22.77
CA ARG A 743 3.29 17.54 -22.66
C ARG A 743 3.54 19.05 -22.53
N ARG A 744 2.60 19.86 -23.00
CA ARG A 744 2.61 21.32 -22.84
C ARG A 744 1.67 21.76 -21.73
N SER A 745 2.02 22.85 -21.04
CA SER A 745 1.11 23.51 -20.10
C SER A 745 -0.05 24.18 -20.82
N ASN A 746 -1.09 24.51 -20.07
CA ASN A 746 -2.02 25.56 -20.49
C ASN A 746 -1.24 26.89 -20.71
N PRO A 747 -1.67 27.71 -21.67
CA PRO A 747 -1.07 29.01 -21.91
C PRO A 747 -1.41 30.00 -20.81
N VAL A 748 -0.44 30.82 -20.46
CA VAL A 748 -0.58 31.90 -19.49
C VAL A 748 -0.55 33.23 -20.23
N PHE A 749 -1.65 33.98 -20.14
CA PHE A 749 -1.75 35.31 -20.72
C PHE A 749 -0.86 36.31 -19.98
N SER A 750 -0.03 37.00 -20.75
CA SER A 750 0.92 38.00 -20.27
C SER A 750 0.70 39.38 -20.89
N GLY A 751 -0.23 39.52 -21.84
CA GLY A 751 -0.50 40.80 -22.50
C GLY A 751 -1.10 41.86 -21.58
N TRP A 752 -1.33 43.06 -22.14
CA TRP A 752 -2.11 44.12 -21.50
C TRP A 752 -3.55 44.14 -22.01
N GLY A 753 -4.51 44.32 -21.09
CA GLY A 753 -5.95 44.30 -21.40
C GLY A 753 -6.61 42.96 -21.11
N ASN A 754 -7.81 42.75 -21.66
CA ASN A 754 -8.57 41.52 -21.48
C ASN A 754 -8.16 40.46 -22.50
N GLU A 755 -7.88 39.23 -22.02
CA GLU A 755 -7.53 38.08 -22.87
C GLU A 755 -8.62 37.77 -23.92
N SER A 756 -9.89 38.06 -23.61
CA SER A 756 -11.03 37.86 -24.51
C SER A 756 -10.96 38.65 -25.83
N ASP A 757 -10.12 39.68 -25.88
CA ASP A 757 -9.94 40.52 -27.07
C ASP A 757 -8.87 40.00 -28.02
N CYS A 758 -8.19 38.92 -27.64
CA CYS A 758 -7.09 38.33 -28.39
C CYS A 758 -7.55 37.24 -29.35
N PRO A 759 -6.91 37.12 -30.53
CA PRO A 759 -7.25 36.07 -31.48
C PRO A 759 -6.92 34.68 -30.90
N GLU A 760 -7.82 33.71 -31.10
CA GLU A 760 -7.61 32.32 -30.65
C GLU A 760 -6.57 31.56 -31.49
N LYS A 761 -6.32 31.98 -32.75
CA LYS A 761 -5.40 31.36 -33.69
C LYS A 761 -4.65 32.36 -34.55
#